data_AF-A0A8S0U3X6-F1
#
_entry.id   AF-A0A8S0U3X6-F1
#
_cell.length_a   1.000
_cell.length_b   1.000
_cell.length_c   1.000
_cell.angle_alpha   90.00
_cell.angle_beta   90.00
_cell.angle_gamma   90.00
#
_symmetry.space_group_name_H-M   'P 1'
#
loop_
_entity.id
_entity.type
_entity.pdbx_description
1 polymer ?
#
loop_
_entity_poly.entity_id
_entity_poly.type
_entity_poly.pdbx_seq_one_letter_code
_entity_poly.pdbx_strand_id
1 'polypeptide(L)'
;MGSTGEAGRKRRHFSSISPTAATVKKHSLVPLSEDKKLDAAVLQFQNQKLTQKLEAQKIEIRALQYKLCQLKEKQQSNEKSLTVVNNSWEELIDDLESHSTRVKDLVTSGRGFEHQIVKDDGDFHPEKAFLSRLLEKGATESSSAGTTTILSEEDRQIDGEKRKSILHNTVNACEDLSNLKSSMSAACLNVLLSDGWSQQGVSCDLQAEVKKLRLAVGNLHLKHKSLAAEFQGNRDTDTKNKADLKGLKGELENAISELEDSNRNLAIIKVEIDLAKGASFPVLNRQNKHVITDETRDKQDDLQEMELALKELLNQSSSRLQELKHLHEDRIKILRQLSNLQNNLKNVKGICSSRPYLLLKDQLAKSKADVVQYQALYEKLQVQKDRLAWREKEIHMKNELADVLCQSSMVAKSRIANLETEIKKCIEEKRVIEANLEEASRDPGRKEIIAEFKALVSSFPEKMGKMQNQLLQHKETASHIHCLCADVQSVTDILDGKVKEFDFSSSRSAQQNAEKQKLQAVLHDLKEADSDLKLFLEMYRRESTDSREVGEARSSEIKAWAHVQSLKTSLDEHNLELRVKAAIEAEAKAQQRLAAREAEIADLRQKLVASKREKSGLSDVLNSKHEETEAYLSEIETIGQAYDDMQTQNQKLLQEISERDDYNMKVSNKPGFN
;
A
#
# COMPACT_ATOMS: atom_id res chain seq x y z
N MET A 1 -2.63 59.04 51.89
CA MET A 1 -1.16 59.01 51.77
C MET A 1 -0.81 59.17 50.30
N GLY A 2 -0.07 60.18 49.82
CA GLY A 2 0.41 61.39 50.50
C GLY A 2 1.71 61.90 49.87
N SER A 3 1.72 63.16 49.39
CA SER A 3 2.86 64.11 49.25
C SER A 3 4.24 63.58 48.79
N THR A 4 4.90 64.11 47.74
CA THR A 4 5.15 65.53 47.36
C THR A 4 5.69 65.57 45.90
N GLY A 5 5.85 66.71 45.20
CA GLY A 5 5.63 68.12 45.53
C GLY A 5 5.82 69.05 44.30
N GLU A 6 5.64 70.36 44.48
CA GLU A 6 5.78 71.41 43.44
C GLU A 6 7.27 71.74 43.12
N ALA A 7 7.68 72.62 42.18
CA ALA A 7 7.04 73.74 41.45
C ALA A 7 7.79 74.01 40.10
N GLY A 8 7.36 74.87 39.16
CA GLY A 8 6.16 75.73 39.06
C GLY A 8 6.47 77.19 38.66
N ARG A 9 5.89 77.70 37.56
CA ARG A 9 5.80 79.12 37.10
C ARG A 9 4.63 79.20 36.08
N LYS A 10 3.53 79.95 36.30
CA LYS A 10 3.32 81.43 36.17
C LYS A 10 3.62 81.93 34.73
N ARG A 11 2.77 82.70 34.01
CA ARG A 11 1.51 83.50 34.18
C ARG A 11 0.84 83.58 32.76
N ARG A 12 -0.42 83.99 32.46
CA ARG A 12 -1.60 84.60 33.14
C ARG A 12 -2.84 83.65 32.92
N HIS A 13 -4.16 83.90 32.97
CA HIS A 13 -5.15 85.02 33.04
C HIS A 13 -5.37 85.85 31.74
N PHE A 14 -6.59 86.24 31.32
CA PHE A 14 -7.77 86.69 32.09
C PHE A 14 -9.15 86.23 31.55
N SER A 15 -10.20 86.49 32.35
CA SER A 15 -11.61 86.18 32.08
C SER A 15 -12.48 87.44 31.88
N SER A 16 -13.60 87.27 31.16
CA SER A 16 -14.90 87.94 31.30
C SER A 16 -15.00 89.31 32.01
N ILE A 17 -15.46 90.34 31.28
CA ILE A 17 -16.12 91.55 31.84
C ILE A 17 -17.37 91.86 31.00
N SER A 18 -18.47 92.18 31.68
CA SER A 18 -19.76 92.64 31.12
C SER A 18 -19.96 94.15 31.42
N PRO A 19 -20.91 94.86 30.79
CA PRO A 19 -20.71 96.26 30.40
C PRO A 19 -20.85 97.28 31.53
N THR A 20 -20.28 98.48 31.32
CA THR A 20 -20.56 99.70 32.09
C THR A 20 -20.83 100.84 31.12
N ALA A 21 -21.85 101.65 31.38
CA ALA A 21 -22.31 102.69 30.48
C ALA A 21 -21.52 104.00 30.65
N ALA A 22 -21.29 104.70 29.53
CA ALA A 22 -20.85 106.10 29.50
C ALA A 22 -21.67 106.88 28.47
N THR A 23 -22.49 107.81 28.94
CA THR A 23 -23.37 108.66 28.12
C THR A 23 -22.60 109.87 27.58
N VAL A 24 -22.85 110.29 26.33
CA VAL A 24 -23.04 111.72 25.97
C VAL A 24 -23.56 111.90 24.52
N LYS A 25 -24.60 112.74 24.39
CA LYS A 25 -25.10 113.50 23.21
C LYS A 25 -25.06 112.78 21.83
N LYS A 26 -26.18 112.20 21.38
CA LYS A 26 -27.28 112.86 20.61
C LYS A 26 -26.87 113.46 19.26
N HIS A 27 -27.37 112.87 18.17
CA HIS A 27 -28.00 113.61 17.08
C HIS A 27 -29.32 112.92 16.65
N SER A 28 -30.16 113.68 15.96
CA SER A 28 -31.58 113.50 15.59
C SER A 28 -32.06 112.13 15.08
N LEU A 29 -33.35 111.84 15.29
CA LEU A 29 -34.07 110.68 14.74
C LEU A 29 -34.10 110.68 13.20
N VAL A 30 -34.03 109.48 12.63
CA VAL A 30 -34.65 109.11 11.34
C VAL A 30 -35.24 107.70 11.52
N PRO A 31 -36.44 107.37 11.03
CA PRO A 31 -36.94 106.00 11.04
C PRO A 31 -36.02 105.11 10.18
N LEU A 32 -35.48 104.02 10.73
CA LEU A 32 -34.77 103.03 9.90
C LEU A 32 -35.81 102.29 9.04
N SER A 33 -35.61 102.32 7.72
CA SER A 33 -36.40 101.55 6.76
C SER A 33 -36.29 100.05 7.04
N GLU A 34 -37.30 99.30 6.58
CA GLU A 34 -37.41 97.86 6.83
C GLU A 34 -36.22 97.08 6.23
N ASP A 35 -35.67 97.52 5.11
CA ASP A 35 -34.42 97.00 4.51
C ASP A 35 -33.29 96.85 5.54
N LYS A 36 -33.07 97.86 6.38
CA LYS A 36 -31.97 97.85 7.36
C LYS A 36 -32.20 96.89 8.52
N LYS A 37 -33.44 96.45 8.75
CA LYS A 37 -33.75 95.33 9.66
C LYS A 37 -33.62 94.00 8.94
N LEU A 38 -33.99 93.94 7.66
CA LEU A 38 -33.87 92.77 6.79
C LEU A 38 -32.38 92.38 6.61
N ASP A 39 -31.52 93.32 6.24
CA ASP A 39 -30.06 93.14 6.16
C ASP A 39 -29.46 92.64 7.48
N ALA A 40 -29.88 93.22 8.61
CA ALA A 40 -29.41 92.81 9.93
C ALA A 40 -29.82 91.35 10.26
N ALA A 41 -31.05 90.95 9.92
CA ALA A 41 -31.53 89.59 10.09
C ALA A 41 -30.82 88.60 9.14
N VAL A 42 -30.58 88.99 7.88
CA VAL A 42 -29.82 88.19 6.91
C VAL A 42 -28.38 87.99 7.38
N LEU A 43 -27.71 89.04 7.87
CA LEU A 43 -26.36 88.94 8.45
C LEU A 43 -26.33 88.08 9.72
N GLN A 44 -27.35 88.14 10.58
CA GLN A 44 -27.46 87.23 11.73
C GLN A 44 -27.61 85.77 11.29
N PHE A 45 -28.48 85.48 10.32
CA PHE A 45 -28.67 84.13 9.76
C PHE A 45 -27.39 83.60 9.08
N GLN A 46 -26.69 84.44 8.32
CA GLN A 46 -25.40 84.09 7.71
C GLN A 46 -24.35 83.77 8.79
N ASN A 47 -24.22 84.61 9.83
CA ASN A 47 -23.30 84.34 10.94
C ASN A 47 -23.66 83.08 11.75
N GLN A 48 -24.95 82.80 11.94
CA GLN A 48 -25.41 81.56 12.57
C GLN A 48 -25.05 80.33 11.73
N LYS A 49 -25.26 80.39 10.41
CA LYS A 49 -24.91 79.33 9.45
C LYS A 49 -23.38 79.12 9.34
N LEU A 50 -22.59 80.18 9.44
CA LEU A 50 -21.13 80.10 9.55
C LEU A 50 -20.70 79.47 10.87
N THR A 51 -21.33 79.84 11.98
CA THR A 51 -21.06 79.26 13.31
C THR A 51 -21.37 77.76 13.35
N GLN A 52 -22.47 77.33 12.74
CA GLN A 52 -22.83 75.91 12.58
C GLN A 52 -21.79 75.15 11.75
N LYS A 53 -21.34 75.70 10.62
CA LYS A 53 -20.24 75.10 9.82
C LYS A 53 -18.94 74.99 10.63
N LEU A 54 -18.60 76.02 11.40
CA LEU A 54 -17.37 76.08 12.18
C LEU A 54 -17.39 75.05 13.34
N GLU A 55 -18.52 74.85 14.02
CA GLU A 55 -18.61 73.79 15.04
C GLU A 55 -18.66 72.37 14.43
N ALA A 56 -19.29 72.19 13.25
CA ALA A 56 -19.19 70.93 12.51
C ALA A 56 -17.73 70.60 12.15
N GLN A 57 -16.96 71.57 11.63
CA GLN A 57 -15.54 71.42 11.34
C GLN A 57 -14.71 71.13 12.60
N LYS A 58 -15.02 71.73 13.76
CA LYS A 58 -14.36 71.36 15.03
C LYS A 58 -14.64 69.92 15.43
N ILE A 59 -15.86 69.41 15.23
CA ILE A 59 -16.21 68.01 15.51
C ILE A 59 -15.44 67.07 14.58
N GLU A 60 -15.36 67.39 13.29
CA GLU A 60 -14.56 66.66 12.30
C GLU A 60 -13.07 66.65 12.65
N ILE A 61 -12.49 67.81 13.01
CA ILE A 61 -11.09 67.92 13.46
C ILE A 61 -10.84 67.08 14.71
N ARG A 62 -11.73 67.10 15.71
CA ARG A 62 -11.64 66.24 16.91
C ARG A 62 -11.67 64.75 16.53
N ALA A 63 -12.54 64.34 15.60
CA ALA A 63 -12.64 62.96 15.14
C ALA A 63 -11.39 62.50 14.35
N LEU A 64 -10.84 63.35 13.48
CA LEU A 64 -9.58 63.11 12.77
C LEU A 64 -8.40 63.03 13.74
N GLN A 65 -8.33 63.91 14.74
CA GLN A 65 -7.30 63.90 15.77
C GLN A 65 -7.35 62.62 16.63
N TYR A 66 -8.55 62.16 17.00
CA TYR A 66 -8.75 60.88 17.69
C TYR A 66 -8.31 59.68 16.82
N LYS A 67 -8.66 59.69 15.52
CA LYS A 67 -8.22 58.66 14.56
C LYS A 67 -6.70 58.65 14.39
N LEU A 68 -6.04 59.81 14.43
CA LEU A 68 -4.59 59.93 14.39
C LEU A 68 -3.93 59.35 15.66
N CYS A 69 -4.52 59.55 16.84
CA CYS A 69 -4.06 58.89 18.08
C CYS A 69 -4.15 57.36 17.97
N GLN A 70 -5.30 56.81 17.53
CA GLN A 70 -5.44 55.36 17.32
C GLN A 70 -4.42 54.80 16.31
N LEU A 71 -4.09 55.56 15.25
CA LEU A 71 -3.07 55.14 14.29
C LEU A 71 -1.66 55.15 14.89
N LYS A 72 -1.34 56.12 15.75
CA LYS A 72 -0.07 56.13 16.50
C LYS A 72 0.04 55.00 17.52
N GLU A 73 -1.04 54.68 18.24
CA GLU A 73 -1.08 53.53 19.15
C GLU A 73 -0.87 52.21 18.41
N LYS A 74 -1.51 52.04 17.24
CA LYS A 74 -1.30 50.89 16.36
C LYS A 74 0.11 50.85 15.78
N GLN A 75 0.67 51.98 15.37
CA GLN A 75 2.06 52.08 14.92
C GLN A 75 3.01 51.63 16.04
N GLN A 76 2.88 52.17 17.26
CA GLN A 76 3.73 51.80 18.39
C GLN A 76 3.57 50.32 18.80
N SER A 77 2.36 49.75 18.64
CA SER A 77 2.14 48.31 18.82
C SER A 77 2.85 47.48 17.74
N ASN A 78 2.81 47.92 16.48
CA ASN A 78 3.49 47.26 15.37
C ASN A 78 5.02 47.37 15.49
N GLU A 79 5.54 48.51 15.92
CA GLU A 79 6.97 48.72 16.20
C GLU A 79 7.47 47.76 17.28
N LYS A 80 6.71 47.58 18.38
CA LYS A 80 7.01 46.58 19.41
C LYS A 80 7.03 45.15 18.84
N SER A 81 6.02 44.78 18.05
CA SER A 81 5.99 43.47 17.37
C SER A 81 7.17 43.28 16.41
N LEU A 82 7.56 44.32 15.67
CA LEU A 82 8.73 44.29 14.78
C LEU A 82 10.03 44.13 15.56
N THR A 83 10.21 44.79 16.71
CA THR A 83 11.40 44.56 17.56
C THR A 83 11.47 43.13 18.10
N VAL A 84 10.34 42.53 18.49
CA VAL A 84 10.32 41.12 18.94
C VAL A 84 10.67 40.17 17.78
N VAL A 85 10.12 40.40 16.58
CA VAL A 85 10.43 39.61 15.39
C VAL A 85 11.89 39.77 14.95
N ASN A 86 12.46 40.98 15.05
CA ASN A 86 13.85 41.23 14.71
C ASN A 86 14.79 40.48 15.64
N ASN A 87 14.57 40.58 16.96
CA ASN A 87 15.38 39.87 17.95
C ASN A 87 15.33 38.34 17.73
N SER A 88 14.15 37.76 17.47
CA SER A 88 14.04 36.31 17.20
C SER A 88 14.58 35.91 15.82
N TRP A 89 14.86 36.86 14.93
CA TRP A 89 15.52 36.62 13.65
C TRP A 89 17.06 36.68 13.77
N GLU A 90 17.57 37.57 14.62
CA GLU A 90 18.99 37.62 15.00
C GLU A 90 19.41 36.37 15.79
N GLU A 91 18.60 35.96 16.78
CA GLU A 91 18.77 34.71 17.54
C GLU A 91 18.85 33.48 16.61
N LEU A 92 17.94 33.38 15.65
CA LEU A 92 17.95 32.31 14.63
C LEU A 92 19.18 32.34 13.72
N ILE A 93 19.73 33.51 13.40
CA ILE A 93 20.95 33.63 12.58
C ILE A 93 22.19 33.18 13.36
N ASP A 94 22.27 33.52 14.65
CA ASP A 94 23.39 33.13 15.52
C ASP A 94 23.37 31.64 15.86
N ASP A 95 22.19 31.06 16.09
CA ASP A 95 22.01 29.60 16.19
C ASP A 95 22.46 28.90 14.90
N LEU A 96 22.06 29.42 13.74
CA LEU A 96 22.42 28.86 12.44
C LEU A 96 23.93 28.97 12.15
N GLU A 97 24.60 30.03 12.63
CA GLU A 97 26.06 30.16 12.60
C GLU A 97 26.73 29.12 13.50
N SER A 98 26.26 28.94 14.74
CA SER A 98 26.79 27.95 15.69
C SER A 98 26.64 26.50 15.19
N HIS A 99 25.53 26.19 14.52
CA HIS A 99 25.31 24.88 13.91
C HIS A 99 26.18 24.68 12.67
N SER A 100 26.39 25.73 11.86
CA SER A 100 27.22 25.65 10.66
C SER A 100 28.70 25.43 10.97
N THR A 101 29.23 26.07 12.02
CA THR A 101 30.60 25.78 12.52
C THR A 101 30.67 24.37 13.13
N ARG A 102 29.73 23.96 13.98
CA ARG A 102 29.70 22.61 14.57
C ARG A 102 29.69 21.49 13.51
N VAL A 103 28.97 21.67 12.41
CA VAL A 103 28.93 20.71 11.29
C VAL A 103 30.26 20.63 10.56
N LYS A 104 30.91 21.77 10.29
CA LYS A 104 32.26 21.85 9.70
C LYS A 104 33.30 21.14 10.55
N ASP A 105 33.27 21.35 11.86
CA ASP A 105 34.21 20.74 12.81
C ASP A 105 34.01 19.22 12.91
N LEU A 106 32.75 18.74 12.86
CA LEU A 106 32.44 17.30 12.82
C LEU A 106 33.06 16.59 11.61
N VAL A 107 32.94 17.23 10.43
CA VAL A 107 33.40 16.65 9.16
C VAL A 107 34.92 16.72 9.02
N THR A 108 35.54 17.83 9.42
CA THR A 108 37.00 18.01 9.33
C THR A 108 37.79 17.24 10.39
N SER A 109 37.21 16.95 11.57
CA SER A 109 37.87 16.19 12.64
C SER A 109 38.06 14.70 12.32
N GLY A 110 37.21 14.12 11.45
CA GLY A 110 37.33 12.73 10.96
C GLY A 110 37.18 11.62 12.02
N ARG A 111 36.93 11.97 13.29
CA ARG A 111 36.97 11.06 14.45
C ARG A 111 35.75 11.21 15.37
N GLY A 112 34.55 11.31 14.79
CA GLY A 112 33.31 11.65 15.52
C GLY A 112 32.12 10.68 15.42
N PHE A 113 32.12 9.72 14.48
CA PHE A 113 30.90 8.97 14.15
C PHE A 113 30.45 7.89 15.16
N GLU A 114 31.29 7.51 16.12
CA GLU A 114 31.02 6.34 17.00
C GLU A 114 30.25 6.68 18.30
N HIS A 115 30.08 7.95 18.67
CA HIS A 115 29.70 8.32 20.05
C HIS A 115 28.49 9.26 20.19
N GLN A 116 27.63 9.39 19.16
CA GLN A 116 26.46 10.28 19.23
C GLN A 116 25.13 9.73 18.66
N ILE A 117 25.04 8.41 18.44
CA ILE A 117 23.80 7.74 18.00
C ILE A 117 23.00 7.15 19.17
N VAL A 118 23.60 7.03 20.37
CA VAL A 118 22.98 6.41 21.55
C VAL A 118 22.80 7.42 22.69
N LYS A 119 21.83 8.33 22.51
CA LYS A 119 21.01 9.04 23.51
C LYS A 119 20.50 10.36 22.94
N ASP A 120 19.34 10.31 22.29
CA ASP A 120 18.32 11.33 22.52
C ASP A 120 16.95 10.67 22.31
N ASP A 121 16.14 10.61 23.37
CA ASP A 121 14.86 9.90 23.42
C ASP A 121 13.86 10.77 24.18
N GLY A 122 13.45 11.85 23.51
CA GLY A 122 12.59 12.91 24.04
C GLY A 122 12.54 14.12 23.10
N ASP A 123 11.35 14.68 22.92
CA ASP A 123 11.03 16.00 22.37
C ASP A 123 11.82 16.53 21.14
N PHE A 124 11.23 16.33 19.96
CA PHE A 124 11.67 17.00 18.72
C PHE A 124 11.55 18.53 18.81
N HIS A 125 12.69 19.22 18.72
CA HIS A 125 12.82 20.68 18.82
C HIS A 125 11.87 21.46 17.86
N PRO A 126 11.23 22.55 18.33
CA PRO A 126 10.17 23.24 17.58
C PRO A 126 10.64 23.93 16.29
N GLU A 127 11.92 24.29 16.14
CA GLU A 127 12.43 24.85 14.87
C GLU A 127 12.29 23.84 13.73
N LYS A 128 12.36 22.53 13.99
CA LYS A 128 12.17 21.52 12.94
C LYS A 128 10.74 21.53 12.42
N ALA A 129 9.75 21.80 13.28
CA ALA A 129 8.36 22.02 12.88
C ALA A 129 8.18 23.37 12.16
N PHE A 130 8.86 24.43 12.61
CA PHE A 130 8.85 25.73 11.95
C PHE A 130 9.45 25.69 10.53
N LEU A 131 10.65 25.11 10.38
CA LEU A 131 11.35 24.94 9.11
C LEU A 131 10.57 24.04 8.14
N SER A 132 9.98 22.94 8.64
CA SER A 132 9.09 22.10 7.83
C SER A 132 7.90 22.90 7.31
N ARG A 133 7.25 23.69 8.18
CA ARG A 133 6.09 24.54 7.84
C ARG A 133 6.46 25.75 6.97
N LEU A 134 7.72 26.16 6.94
CA LEU A 134 8.28 27.19 6.06
C LEU A 134 8.54 26.62 4.65
N LEU A 135 9.13 25.42 4.57
CA LEU A 135 9.30 24.66 3.33
C LEU A 135 7.94 24.29 2.69
N GLU A 136 7.00 23.79 3.49
CA GLU A 136 5.66 23.35 3.09
C GLU A 136 4.79 24.50 2.55
N LYS A 137 4.99 25.73 3.04
CA LYS A 137 4.32 26.93 2.52
C LYS A 137 5.03 27.60 1.35
N GLY A 138 6.29 27.23 1.11
CA GLY A 138 7.16 27.91 0.15
C GLY A 138 7.51 29.35 0.55
N ALA A 139 8.29 30.02 -0.30
CA ALA A 139 8.55 31.45 -0.15
C ALA A 139 7.24 32.22 -0.34
N THR A 140 6.82 32.96 0.70
CA THR A 140 5.63 33.81 0.65
C THR A 140 5.82 34.97 -0.33
N GLU A 141 4.72 35.41 -0.95
CA GLU A 141 4.70 36.31 -2.12
C GLU A 141 4.99 37.79 -1.78
N SER A 142 5.98 38.03 -0.90
CA SER A 142 6.32 39.32 -0.29
C SER A 142 7.76 39.76 -0.55
N SER A 143 8.38 39.33 -1.66
CA SER A 143 9.67 39.85 -2.12
C SER A 143 9.51 40.67 -3.41
N SER A 144 8.84 41.82 -3.27
CA SER A 144 8.83 42.84 -4.31
C SER A 144 10.22 43.48 -4.40
N ALA A 145 11.04 43.03 -5.35
CA ALA A 145 12.32 43.65 -5.69
C ALA A 145 12.10 45.05 -6.30
N GLY A 146 11.79 46.04 -5.47
CA GLY A 146 11.29 47.32 -5.94
C GLY A 146 10.89 48.33 -4.86
N THR A 147 11.80 48.68 -3.94
CA THR A 147 12.03 50.06 -3.44
C THR A 147 13.34 50.09 -2.68
N THR A 148 14.34 50.81 -3.21
CA THR A 148 15.63 51.02 -2.53
C THR A 148 15.52 52.19 -1.55
N THR A 149 14.92 51.95 -0.38
CA THR A 149 14.98 52.92 0.74
C THR A 149 16.36 52.83 1.39
N ILE A 150 17.01 53.98 1.54
CA ILE A 150 18.35 54.08 2.13
C ILE A 150 18.29 53.78 3.63
N LEU A 151 18.96 52.71 4.04
CA LEU A 151 19.31 52.36 5.43
C LEU A 151 20.81 52.04 5.44
N SER A 152 21.48 52.21 6.59
CA SER A 152 22.95 52.28 6.65
C SER A 152 23.64 51.08 6.01
N GLU A 153 24.72 51.34 5.28
CA GLU A 153 25.49 50.34 4.52
C GLU A 153 26.16 49.30 5.44
N GLU A 154 26.43 49.68 6.70
CA GLU A 154 27.25 48.95 7.67
C GLU A 154 26.56 47.68 8.21
N ASP A 155 25.29 47.75 8.63
CA ASP A 155 24.54 46.58 9.14
C ASP A 155 24.41 45.46 8.09
N ARG A 156 24.25 45.84 6.81
CA ARG A 156 24.18 44.88 5.71
C ARG A 156 25.47 44.07 5.53
N GLN A 157 26.61 44.61 5.95
CA GLN A 157 27.91 43.99 5.68
C GLN A 157 28.20 42.85 6.67
N ILE A 158 27.89 43.03 7.96
CA ILE A 158 28.10 42.01 9.01
C ILE A 158 27.17 40.81 8.79
N ASP A 159 25.86 41.05 8.64
CA ASP A 159 24.86 40.01 8.36
C ASP A 159 25.11 39.34 6.99
N GLY A 160 25.54 40.11 5.99
CA GLY A 160 25.99 39.59 4.70
C GLY A 160 27.26 38.72 4.77
N GLU A 161 28.10 38.86 5.79
CA GLU A 161 29.32 38.06 5.99
C GLU A 161 29.05 36.80 6.81
N LYS A 162 28.26 36.90 7.89
CA LYS A 162 27.70 35.72 8.61
C LYS A 162 26.97 34.78 7.66
N ARG A 163 26.06 35.29 6.81
CA ARG A 163 25.32 34.45 5.85
C ARG A 163 26.21 33.80 4.78
N LYS A 164 27.32 34.44 4.38
CA LYS A 164 28.34 33.80 3.51
C LYS A 164 29.09 32.69 4.25
N SER A 165 29.50 32.92 5.50
CA SER A 165 30.15 31.92 6.36
C SER A 165 29.26 30.68 6.52
N ILE A 166 28.00 30.88 6.90
CA ILE A 166 27.00 29.81 7.06
C ILE A 166 26.85 28.99 5.78
N LEU A 167 26.67 29.66 4.63
CA LEU A 167 26.47 28.99 3.34
C LEU A 167 27.74 28.25 2.86
N HIS A 168 28.92 28.85 3.03
CA HIS A 168 30.18 28.23 2.61
C HIS A 168 30.49 26.98 3.46
N ASN A 169 30.37 27.08 4.79
CA ASN A 169 30.62 25.96 5.71
C ASN A 169 29.64 24.79 5.46
N THR A 170 28.35 25.08 5.21
CA THR A 170 27.35 24.03 4.90
C THR A 170 27.54 23.41 3.52
N VAL A 171 27.85 24.19 2.48
CA VAL A 171 28.16 23.66 1.14
C VAL A 171 29.40 22.77 1.18
N ASN A 172 30.49 23.22 1.80
CA ASN A 172 31.71 22.42 1.96
C ASN A 172 31.41 21.11 2.69
N ALA A 173 30.69 21.16 3.83
CA ALA A 173 30.34 19.96 4.58
C ALA A 173 29.47 18.97 3.78
N CYS A 174 28.57 19.45 2.90
CA CYS A 174 27.80 18.60 2.00
C CYS A 174 28.67 17.97 0.89
N GLU A 175 29.67 18.70 0.37
CA GLU A 175 30.62 18.21 -0.62
C GLU A 175 31.58 17.17 0.00
N ASP A 176 32.16 17.48 1.17
CA ASP A 176 33.01 16.57 1.95
C ASP A 176 32.26 15.30 2.39
N LEU A 177 31.00 15.40 2.84
CA LEU A 177 30.16 14.22 3.12
C LEU A 177 29.90 13.39 1.85
N SER A 178 29.73 14.04 0.69
CA SER A 178 29.56 13.37 -0.60
C SER A 178 30.84 12.69 -1.08
N ASN A 179 32.00 13.29 -0.79
CA ASN A 179 33.33 12.74 -1.05
C ASN A 179 33.61 11.54 -0.12
N LEU A 180 33.33 11.66 1.18
CA LEU A 180 33.43 10.57 2.16
C LEU A 180 32.50 9.40 1.78
N LYS A 181 31.24 9.67 1.45
CA LYS A 181 30.29 8.65 0.95
C LYS A 181 30.81 7.97 -0.32
N SER A 182 31.45 8.71 -1.21
CA SER A 182 32.03 8.17 -2.45
C SER A 182 33.28 7.32 -2.18
N SER A 183 34.13 7.73 -1.24
CA SER A 183 35.31 6.95 -0.83
C SER A 183 34.93 5.67 -0.08
N MET A 184 33.94 5.73 0.82
CA MET A 184 33.35 4.54 1.47
C MET A 184 32.71 3.60 0.45
N SER A 185 31.99 4.13 -0.54
CA SER A 185 31.40 3.32 -1.62
C SER A 185 32.49 2.61 -2.44
N ALA A 186 33.60 3.28 -2.73
CA ALA A 186 34.75 2.70 -3.41
C ALA A 186 35.49 1.67 -2.54
N ALA A 187 35.66 1.94 -1.24
CA ALA A 187 36.28 1.03 -0.29
C ALA A 187 35.47 -0.27 -0.12
N CYS A 188 34.14 -0.16 0.07
CA CYS A 188 33.28 -1.34 0.14
C CYS A 188 33.28 -2.15 -1.16
N LEU A 189 33.30 -1.50 -2.34
CA LEU A 189 33.46 -2.20 -3.61
C LEU A 189 34.81 -2.91 -3.72
N ASN A 190 35.90 -2.29 -3.27
CA ASN A 190 37.24 -2.90 -3.29
C ASN A 190 37.34 -4.08 -2.30
N VAL A 191 36.68 -4.01 -1.13
CA VAL A 191 36.59 -5.13 -0.19
C VAL A 191 35.80 -6.29 -0.80
N LEU A 192 34.63 -6.04 -1.40
CA LEU A 192 33.86 -7.08 -2.10
C LEU A 192 34.62 -7.70 -3.30
N LEU A 193 35.59 -6.98 -3.88
CA LEU A 193 36.45 -7.48 -4.96
C LEU A 193 37.68 -8.26 -4.47
N SER A 194 38.00 -8.21 -3.17
CA SER A 194 39.18 -8.88 -2.61
C SER A 194 38.94 -10.38 -2.31
N ASP A 195 37.71 -10.78 -2.05
CA ASP A 195 37.35 -12.15 -1.63
C ASP A 195 37.21 -13.13 -2.82
N GLY A 196 38.30 -13.30 -3.57
CA GLY A 196 38.63 -14.53 -4.31
C GLY A 196 37.74 -14.98 -5.47
N TRP A 197 36.64 -14.31 -5.80
CA TRP A 197 35.69 -14.77 -6.82
C TRP A 197 35.99 -14.20 -8.22
N SER A 198 36.33 -15.07 -9.16
CA SER A 198 36.73 -14.73 -10.53
C SER A 198 35.55 -14.28 -11.41
N GLN A 199 35.06 -13.05 -11.22
CA GLN A 199 33.92 -12.50 -11.98
C GLN A 199 34.16 -11.10 -12.59
N GLN A 200 35.41 -10.84 -13.01
CA GLN A 200 35.88 -9.58 -13.59
C GLN A 200 34.94 -8.96 -14.65
N GLY A 201 34.38 -9.77 -15.55
CA GLY A 201 33.49 -9.32 -16.62
C GLY A 201 32.15 -8.77 -16.13
N VAL A 202 31.45 -9.54 -15.28
CA VAL A 202 30.12 -9.15 -14.74
C VAL A 202 30.21 -7.87 -13.91
N SER A 203 31.31 -7.68 -13.18
CA SER A 203 31.58 -6.45 -12.43
C SER A 203 31.76 -5.22 -13.34
N CYS A 204 32.45 -5.37 -14.48
CA CYS A 204 32.64 -4.28 -15.44
C CYS A 204 31.32 -3.84 -16.10
N ASP A 205 30.48 -4.80 -16.53
CA ASP A 205 29.17 -4.51 -17.12
C ASP A 205 28.23 -3.85 -16.12
N LEU A 206 28.19 -4.34 -14.87
CA LEU A 206 27.41 -3.73 -13.80
C LEU A 206 27.90 -2.30 -13.50
N GLN A 207 29.20 -2.05 -13.49
CA GLN A 207 29.76 -0.72 -13.28
C GLN A 207 29.43 0.23 -14.46
N ALA A 208 29.44 -0.26 -15.69
CA ALA A 208 29.03 0.49 -16.87
C ALA A 208 27.55 0.87 -16.82
N GLU A 209 26.67 -0.06 -16.48
CA GLU A 209 25.22 0.20 -16.37
C GLU A 209 24.91 1.13 -15.19
N VAL A 210 25.64 1.04 -14.06
CA VAL A 210 25.55 1.99 -12.94
C VAL A 210 26.02 3.41 -13.32
N LYS A 211 27.05 3.55 -14.17
CA LYS A 211 27.49 4.85 -14.72
C LYS A 211 26.43 5.44 -15.67
N LYS A 212 25.87 4.60 -16.55
CA LYS A 212 24.78 4.94 -17.49
C LYS A 212 23.49 5.34 -16.78
N LEU A 213 23.11 4.64 -15.69
CA LEU A 213 22.01 5.01 -14.81
C LEU A 213 22.26 6.35 -14.10
N ARG A 214 23.47 6.60 -13.58
CA ARG A 214 23.83 7.92 -13.02
C ARG A 214 23.72 9.05 -14.05
N LEU A 215 24.15 8.83 -15.30
CA LEU A 215 23.96 9.77 -16.40
C LEU A 215 22.47 9.98 -16.74
N ALA A 216 21.67 8.92 -16.77
CA ALA A 216 20.23 9.01 -17.01
C ALA A 216 19.51 9.82 -15.90
N VAL A 217 19.85 9.59 -14.63
CA VAL A 217 19.33 10.34 -13.48
C VAL A 217 19.79 11.80 -13.51
N GLY A 218 21.05 12.08 -13.84
CA GLY A 218 21.55 13.44 -14.02
C GLY A 218 20.81 14.21 -15.13
N ASN A 219 20.63 13.58 -16.28
CA ASN A 219 19.86 14.13 -17.39
C ASN A 219 18.37 14.34 -17.03
N LEU A 220 17.77 13.44 -16.24
CA LEU A 220 16.41 13.61 -15.73
C LEU A 220 16.31 14.80 -14.75
N HIS A 221 17.30 14.97 -13.87
CA HIS A 221 17.34 16.09 -12.93
C HIS A 221 17.54 17.43 -13.65
N LEU A 222 18.38 17.49 -14.70
CA LEU A 222 18.53 18.67 -15.55
C LEU A 222 17.22 19.03 -16.26
N LYS A 223 16.51 18.04 -16.83
CA LYS A 223 15.17 18.25 -17.41
C LYS A 223 14.16 18.75 -16.38
N HIS A 224 14.15 18.17 -15.18
CA HIS A 224 13.28 18.63 -14.08
C HIS A 224 13.60 20.08 -13.68
N LYS A 225 14.89 20.46 -13.59
CA LYS A 225 15.31 21.83 -13.29
C LYS A 225 14.89 22.83 -14.36
N SER A 226 15.00 22.46 -15.65
CA SER A 226 14.51 23.29 -16.77
C SER A 226 12.99 23.46 -16.71
N LEU A 227 12.26 22.36 -16.53
CA LEU A 227 10.79 22.36 -16.47
C LEU A 227 10.27 23.14 -15.25
N ALA A 228 10.95 23.08 -14.11
CA ALA A 228 10.63 23.89 -12.93
C ALA A 228 10.84 25.39 -13.17
N ALA A 229 11.90 25.78 -13.90
CA ALA A 229 12.12 27.17 -14.30
C ALA A 229 11.05 27.66 -15.29
N GLU A 230 10.64 26.82 -16.24
CA GLU A 230 9.51 27.11 -17.13
C GLU A 230 8.19 27.26 -16.35
N PHE A 231 7.90 26.38 -15.39
CA PHE A 231 6.70 26.51 -14.55
C PHE A 231 6.71 27.78 -13.69
N GLN A 232 7.87 28.16 -13.13
CA GLN A 232 7.99 29.42 -12.38
C GLN A 232 7.75 30.62 -13.30
N GLY A 233 8.42 30.68 -14.47
CA GLY A 233 8.21 31.75 -15.43
C GLY A 233 6.77 31.86 -15.91
N ASN A 234 6.08 30.73 -16.11
CA ASN A 234 4.64 30.73 -16.43
C ASN A 234 3.81 31.33 -15.28
N ARG A 235 4.07 30.97 -14.01
CA ARG A 235 3.39 31.56 -12.82
C ARG A 235 3.67 33.05 -12.68
N ASP A 236 4.89 33.49 -12.96
CA ASP A 236 5.28 34.90 -12.94
C ASP A 236 4.55 35.70 -14.04
N THR A 237 4.36 35.10 -15.23
CA THR A 237 3.53 35.72 -16.28
C THR A 237 2.03 35.72 -15.95
N ASP A 238 1.48 34.68 -15.32
CA ASP A 238 0.07 34.65 -14.92
C ASP A 238 -0.24 35.70 -13.84
N THR A 239 0.60 35.79 -12.80
CA THR A 239 0.47 36.80 -11.75
C THR A 239 0.56 38.22 -12.30
N LYS A 240 1.45 38.46 -13.28
CA LYS A 240 1.49 39.74 -14.02
C LYS A 240 0.19 39.97 -14.82
N ASN A 241 -0.21 39.03 -15.67
CA ASN A 241 -1.43 39.15 -16.50
C ASN A 241 -2.67 39.41 -15.64
N LYS A 242 -2.73 38.80 -14.45
CA LYS A 242 -3.80 38.97 -13.45
C LYS A 242 -3.77 40.33 -12.76
N ALA A 243 -2.59 40.94 -12.59
CA ALA A 243 -2.46 42.33 -12.15
C ALA A 243 -2.88 43.31 -13.26
N ASP A 244 -2.41 43.09 -14.49
CA ASP A 244 -2.73 43.92 -15.66
C ASP A 244 -4.26 43.89 -15.95
N LEU A 245 -4.90 42.71 -15.90
CA LEU A 245 -6.36 42.56 -15.98
C LEU A 245 -7.11 43.29 -14.86
N LYS A 246 -6.56 43.35 -13.65
CA LYS A 246 -7.16 44.09 -12.53
C LYS A 246 -7.05 45.60 -12.73
N GLY A 247 -5.94 46.08 -13.31
CA GLY A 247 -5.77 47.47 -13.74
C GLY A 247 -6.78 47.86 -14.82
N LEU A 248 -6.80 47.11 -15.92
CA LEU A 248 -7.74 47.32 -17.04
C LEU A 248 -9.21 47.24 -16.61
N LYS A 249 -9.57 46.39 -15.64
CA LYS A 249 -10.94 46.40 -15.06
C LYS A 249 -11.23 47.74 -14.37
N GLY A 250 -10.30 48.24 -13.54
CA GLY A 250 -10.47 49.52 -12.86
C GLY A 250 -10.57 50.70 -13.83
N GLU A 251 -9.76 50.71 -14.90
CA GLU A 251 -9.83 51.71 -15.96
C GLU A 251 -11.19 51.68 -16.69
N LEU A 252 -11.72 50.48 -16.98
CA LEU A 252 -13.05 50.32 -17.57
C LEU A 252 -14.18 50.79 -16.62
N GLU A 253 -14.08 50.47 -15.33
CA GLU A 253 -15.06 50.84 -14.28
C GLU A 253 -15.08 52.37 -14.07
N ASN A 254 -13.91 53.03 -14.17
CA ASN A 254 -13.79 54.50 -14.22
C ASN A 254 -14.44 55.07 -15.50
N ALA A 255 -14.10 54.54 -16.68
CA ALA A 255 -14.61 55.04 -17.96
C ALA A 255 -16.14 54.86 -18.10
N ILE A 256 -16.72 53.80 -17.52
CA ILE A 256 -18.17 53.63 -17.40
C ILE A 256 -18.77 54.74 -16.51
N SER A 257 -18.14 55.06 -15.38
CA SER A 257 -18.60 56.12 -14.48
C SER A 257 -18.61 57.50 -15.15
N GLU A 258 -17.53 57.84 -15.88
CA GLU A 258 -17.46 59.07 -16.70
C GLU A 258 -18.54 59.12 -17.79
N LEU A 259 -18.80 57.98 -18.45
CA LEU A 259 -19.86 57.87 -19.46
C LEU A 259 -21.25 58.05 -18.83
N GLU A 260 -21.52 57.49 -17.66
CA GLU A 260 -22.79 57.71 -16.95
C GLU A 260 -23.00 59.18 -16.59
N ASP A 261 -21.97 59.87 -16.08
CA ASP A 261 -22.05 61.31 -15.77
C ASP A 261 -22.25 62.17 -17.04
N SER A 262 -21.61 61.81 -18.16
CA SER A 262 -21.89 62.48 -19.44
C SER A 262 -23.35 62.31 -19.89
N ASN A 263 -23.95 61.13 -19.65
CA ASN A 263 -25.35 60.86 -19.96
C ASN A 263 -26.32 61.57 -19.01
N ARG A 264 -25.98 61.69 -17.71
CA ARG A 264 -26.73 62.50 -16.73
C ARG A 264 -26.79 63.97 -17.17
N ASN A 265 -25.67 64.52 -17.63
CA ASN A 265 -25.60 65.89 -18.15
C ASN A 265 -26.41 66.07 -19.45
N LEU A 266 -26.35 65.12 -20.39
CA LEU A 266 -27.16 65.16 -21.61
C LEU A 266 -28.67 65.06 -21.35
N ALA A 267 -29.09 64.32 -20.32
CA ALA A 267 -30.49 64.22 -19.93
C ALA A 267 -31.06 65.56 -19.44
N ILE A 268 -30.27 66.34 -18.67
CA ILE A 268 -30.65 67.69 -18.21
C ILE A 268 -30.88 68.62 -19.40
N ILE A 269 -29.91 68.71 -20.31
CA ILE A 269 -29.98 69.56 -21.53
C ILE A 269 -31.20 69.20 -22.39
N LYS A 270 -31.56 67.91 -22.47
CA LYS A 270 -32.74 67.48 -23.22
C LYS A 270 -34.05 68.00 -22.63
N VAL A 271 -34.19 68.01 -21.29
CA VAL A 271 -35.38 68.53 -20.61
C VAL A 271 -35.53 70.04 -20.84
N GLU A 272 -34.43 70.80 -20.81
CA GLU A 272 -34.43 72.24 -21.13
C GLU A 272 -34.90 72.50 -22.57
N ILE A 273 -34.44 71.70 -23.53
CA ILE A 273 -34.81 71.80 -24.96
C ILE A 273 -36.28 71.44 -25.19
N ASP A 274 -36.83 70.45 -24.48
CA ASP A 274 -38.22 70.02 -24.66
C ASP A 274 -39.22 70.97 -23.95
N LEU A 275 -38.82 71.61 -22.84
CA LEU A 275 -39.56 72.73 -22.23
C LEU A 275 -39.71 73.93 -23.19
N ALA A 276 -38.69 74.21 -24.01
CA ALA A 276 -38.70 75.35 -24.94
C ALA A 276 -39.64 75.18 -26.16
N LYS A 277 -40.21 73.99 -26.41
CA LYS A 277 -41.02 73.68 -27.59
C LYS A 277 -42.53 73.83 -27.39
N GLY A 278 -43.00 74.08 -26.17
CA GLY A 278 -44.42 73.96 -25.78
C GLY A 278 -45.38 75.07 -26.26
N ALA A 279 -44.95 76.03 -27.10
CA ALA A 279 -45.73 77.20 -27.47
C ALA A 279 -46.00 77.30 -28.99
N SER A 280 -47.25 77.16 -29.40
CA SER A 280 -47.70 77.29 -30.80
C SER A 280 -49.07 77.97 -30.90
N PHE A 281 -49.23 78.88 -31.87
CA PHE A 281 -50.42 79.74 -32.04
C PHE A 281 -51.56 79.06 -32.84
N PRO A 282 -52.84 79.41 -32.59
CA PRO A 282 -53.98 78.90 -33.34
C PRO A 282 -54.31 79.72 -34.61
N VAL A 283 -54.99 79.08 -35.56
CA VAL A 283 -55.54 79.70 -36.79
C VAL A 283 -56.98 79.22 -36.99
N LEU A 284 -57.87 80.12 -37.43
CA LEU A 284 -59.27 79.79 -37.78
C LEU A 284 -59.66 80.39 -39.13
N ASN A 285 -60.24 79.57 -40.00
CA ASN A 285 -60.87 80.01 -41.24
C ASN A 285 -62.39 80.12 -41.05
N ARG A 286 -63.03 81.14 -41.63
CA ARG A 286 -64.48 81.16 -41.85
C ARG A 286 -64.83 81.88 -43.14
N GLN A 287 -65.50 81.17 -44.05
CA GLN A 287 -65.90 81.68 -45.37
C GLN A 287 -67.37 82.10 -45.35
N ASN A 288 -67.69 83.21 -46.02
CA ASN A 288 -69.01 83.84 -45.99
C ASN A 288 -69.81 83.57 -47.28
N LYS A 289 -71.15 83.60 -47.19
CA LYS A 289 -72.09 83.65 -48.34
C LYS A 289 -73.32 84.46 -47.94
N HIS A 290 -73.69 85.43 -48.76
CA HIS A 290 -74.89 86.25 -48.59
C HIS A 290 -75.64 86.36 -49.93
N VAL A 291 -76.97 86.31 -49.86
CA VAL A 291 -77.97 86.53 -50.91
C VAL A 291 -79.19 87.09 -50.14
N ILE A 292 -79.60 88.37 -50.22
CA ILE A 292 -80.10 89.18 -51.37
C ILE A 292 -81.44 88.61 -51.86
N THR A 293 -82.59 89.27 -51.82
CA THR A 293 -83.08 90.58 -51.31
C THR A 293 -84.62 90.48 -51.26
N ASP A 294 -85.35 91.42 -50.63
CA ASP A 294 -86.52 91.97 -51.34
C ASP A 294 -87.00 93.37 -50.88
N GLU A 295 -87.67 94.05 -51.82
CA GLU A 295 -88.53 95.25 -51.81
C GLU A 295 -89.02 95.84 -50.46
N THR A 296 -89.11 97.18 -50.22
CA THR A 296 -88.84 98.40 -51.03
C THR A 296 -88.44 99.60 -50.13
N ARG A 297 -87.57 100.52 -50.61
CA ARG A 297 -87.79 102.00 -50.63
C ARG A 297 -86.57 102.85 -51.08
N ASP A 298 -86.89 104.08 -51.50
CA ASP A 298 -86.05 105.30 -51.62
C ASP A 298 -84.77 105.32 -52.48
N LYS A 299 -84.75 106.21 -53.47
CA LYS A 299 -83.58 106.48 -54.34
C LYS A 299 -82.43 107.22 -53.66
N GLN A 300 -82.71 107.82 -52.50
CA GLN A 300 -81.68 108.38 -51.63
C GLN A 300 -80.93 107.23 -50.93
N ASP A 301 -81.65 106.19 -50.51
CA ASP A 301 -81.11 105.00 -49.88
C ASP A 301 -80.31 104.20 -50.93
N ASP A 302 -80.81 104.00 -52.17
CA ASP A 302 -80.05 103.39 -53.30
C ASP A 302 -78.65 104.02 -53.49
N LEU A 303 -78.58 105.36 -53.47
CA LEU A 303 -77.34 106.11 -53.75
C LEU A 303 -76.40 106.07 -52.54
N GLN A 304 -76.95 106.11 -51.33
CA GLN A 304 -76.19 106.02 -50.09
C GLN A 304 -75.70 104.58 -49.83
N GLU A 305 -76.47 103.56 -50.21
CA GLU A 305 -76.02 102.16 -50.31
C GLU A 305 -74.92 101.99 -51.35
N MET A 306 -75.00 102.65 -52.52
CA MET A 306 -73.91 102.60 -53.51
C MET A 306 -72.63 103.28 -52.99
N GLU A 307 -72.73 104.39 -52.25
CA GLU A 307 -71.56 105.03 -51.62
C GLU A 307 -70.98 104.17 -50.48
N LEU A 308 -71.83 103.51 -49.69
CA LEU A 308 -71.42 102.53 -48.68
C LEU A 308 -70.77 101.30 -49.31
N ALA A 309 -71.32 100.78 -50.41
CA ALA A 309 -70.76 99.66 -51.17
C ALA A 309 -69.41 100.03 -51.82
N LEU A 310 -69.24 101.27 -52.29
CA LEU A 310 -67.94 101.77 -52.78
C LEU A 310 -66.92 101.94 -51.65
N LYS A 311 -67.32 102.46 -50.49
CA LYS A 311 -66.46 102.55 -49.30
C LYS A 311 -66.07 101.15 -48.80
N GLU A 312 -67.01 100.21 -48.79
CA GLU A 312 -66.79 98.82 -48.40
C GLU A 312 -65.92 98.07 -49.41
N LEU A 313 -66.12 98.24 -50.72
CA LEU A 313 -65.21 97.73 -51.75
C LEU A 313 -63.79 98.31 -51.61
N LEU A 314 -63.66 99.59 -51.27
CA LEU A 314 -62.37 100.24 -51.05
C LEU A 314 -61.70 99.69 -49.77
N ASN A 315 -62.44 99.53 -48.68
CA ASN A 315 -61.98 98.89 -47.43
C ASN A 315 -61.57 97.43 -47.66
N GLN A 316 -62.37 96.65 -48.40
CA GLN A 316 -62.03 95.29 -48.79
C GLN A 316 -60.80 95.25 -49.69
N SER A 317 -60.65 96.19 -50.63
CA SER A 317 -59.45 96.27 -51.48
C SER A 317 -58.18 96.60 -50.68
N SER A 318 -58.28 97.46 -49.67
CA SER A 318 -57.14 97.84 -48.82
C SER A 318 -56.80 96.74 -47.80
N SER A 319 -57.80 96.08 -47.21
CA SER A 319 -57.61 94.86 -46.40
C SER A 319 -56.92 93.78 -47.24
N ARG A 320 -57.44 93.47 -48.42
CA ARG A 320 -56.89 92.44 -49.32
C ARG A 320 -55.49 92.80 -49.82
N LEU A 321 -55.16 94.08 -49.98
CA LEU A 321 -53.80 94.55 -50.27
C LEU A 321 -52.86 94.40 -49.05
N GLN A 322 -53.35 94.61 -47.83
CA GLN A 322 -52.59 94.42 -46.59
C GLN A 322 -52.37 92.93 -46.29
N GLU A 323 -53.38 92.09 -46.49
CA GLU A 323 -53.28 90.62 -46.50
C GLU A 323 -52.25 90.14 -47.52
N LEU A 324 -52.30 90.66 -48.76
CA LEU A 324 -51.33 90.31 -49.81
C LEU A 324 -49.89 90.71 -49.44
N LYS A 325 -49.70 91.87 -48.78
CA LYS A 325 -48.40 92.29 -48.24
C LYS A 325 -47.93 91.35 -47.13
N HIS A 326 -48.78 91.01 -46.17
CA HIS A 326 -48.44 90.09 -45.07
C HIS A 326 -48.08 88.69 -45.60
N LEU A 327 -48.85 88.16 -46.56
CA LEU A 327 -48.56 86.88 -47.23
C LEU A 327 -47.26 86.95 -48.04
N HIS A 328 -46.91 88.10 -48.61
CA HIS A 328 -45.63 88.31 -49.31
C HIS A 328 -44.45 88.32 -48.32
N GLU A 329 -44.59 89.00 -47.18
CA GLU A 329 -43.59 88.97 -46.11
C GLU A 329 -43.41 87.56 -45.53
N ASP A 330 -44.49 86.81 -45.32
CA ASP A 330 -44.41 85.43 -44.83
C ASP A 330 -43.82 84.49 -45.86
N ARG A 331 -44.13 84.67 -47.15
CA ARG A 331 -43.42 83.98 -48.25
C ARG A 331 -41.93 84.29 -48.22
N ILE A 332 -41.52 85.53 -47.94
CA ILE A 332 -40.10 85.89 -47.76
C ILE A 332 -39.49 85.21 -46.52
N LYS A 333 -40.20 85.16 -45.38
CA LYS A 333 -39.75 84.45 -44.17
C LYS A 333 -39.54 82.96 -44.46
N ILE A 334 -40.50 82.30 -45.12
CA ILE A 334 -40.41 80.88 -45.52
C ILE A 334 -39.26 80.65 -46.50
N LEU A 335 -39.06 81.51 -47.50
CA LEU A 335 -37.92 81.39 -48.43
C LEU A 335 -36.56 81.54 -47.74
N ARG A 336 -36.44 82.43 -46.73
CA ARG A 336 -35.24 82.53 -45.88
C ARG A 336 -35.04 81.26 -45.03
N GLN A 337 -36.10 80.70 -44.44
CA GLN A 337 -36.04 79.45 -43.68
C GLN A 337 -35.61 78.27 -44.56
N LEU A 338 -36.18 78.14 -45.78
CA LEU A 338 -35.80 77.12 -46.76
C LEU A 338 -34.33 77.26 -47.20
N SER A 339 -33.85 78.48 -47.43
CA SER A 339 -32.43 78.75 -47.73
C SER A 339 -31.51 78.32 -46.58
N ASN A 340 -31.86 78.68 -45.33
CA ASN A 340 -31.11 78.28 -44.14
C ASN A 340 -31.09 76.75 -43.95
N LEU A 341 -32.24 76.07 -44.15
CA LEU A 341 -32.33 74.61 -44.11
C LEU A 341 -31.50 73.96 -45.21
N GLN A 342 -31.53 74.49 -46.44
CA GLN A 342 -30.72 73.98 -47.55
C GLN A 342 -29.22 74.16 -47.30
N ASN A 343 -28.80 75.27 -46.70
CA ASN A 343 -27.41 75.52 -46.33
C ASN A 343 -26.97 74.61 -45.18
N ASN A 344 -27.82 74.40 -44.16
CA ASN A 344 -27.56 73.42 -43.10
C ASN A 344 -27.45 71.99 -43.65
N LEU A 345 -28.30 71.59 -44.61
CA LEU A 345 -28.22 70.28 -45.26
C LEU A 345 -26.93 70.11 -46.09
N LYS A 346 -26.50 71.16 -46.81
CA LYS A 346 -25.21 71.21 -47.50
C LYS A 346 -24.05 71.06 -46.51
N ASN A 347 -24.11 71.76 -45.36
CA ASN A 347 -23.08 71.68 -44.31
C ASN A 347 -23.02 70.27 -43.71
N VAL A 348 -24.15 69.63 -43.39
CA VAL A 348 -24.18 68.24 -42.90
C VAL A 348 -23.62 67.27 -43.93
N LYS A 349 -23.98 67.40 -45.22
CA LYS A 349 -23.39 66.58 -46.28
C LYS A 349 -21.88 66.81 -46.39
N GLY A 350 -21.43 68.07 -46.28
CA GLY A 350 -20.03 68.48 -46.23
C GLY A 350 -19.27 67.80 -45.08
N ILE A 351 -19.84 67.82 -43.87
CA ILE A 351 -19.31 67.17 -42.67
C ILE A 351 -19.20 65.65 -42.88
N CYS A 352 -20.23 64.99 -43.41
CA CYS A 352 -20.20 63.54 -43.68
C CYS A 352 -19.21 63.15 -44.81
N SER A 353 -18.88 64.07 -45.71
CA SER A 353 -17.78 63.92 -46.69
C SER A 353 -16.43 64.44 -46.21
N SER A 354 -16.35 65.00 -45.00
CA SER A 354 -15.11 65.63 -44.51
C SER A 354 -14.08 64.59 -44.10
N ARG A 355 -12.80 64.91 -44.33
CA ARG A 355 -11.68 64.04 -43.98
C ARG A 355 -11.67 63.61 -42.49
N PRO A 356 -11.99 64.48 -41.50
CA PRO A 356 -12.10 64.06 -40.10
C PRO A 356 -13.23 63.06 -39.83
N TYR A 357 -14.41 63.24 -40.46
CA TYR A 357 -15.53 62.31 -40.28
C TYR A 357 -15.25 60.93 -40.90
N LEU A 358 -14.64 60.91 -42.09
CA LEU A 358 -14.22 59.67 -42.73
C LEU A 358 -13.14 58.96 -41.89
N LEU A 359 -12.15 59.69 -41.37
CA LEU A 359 -11.14 59.14 -40.46
C LEU A 359 -11.77 58.54 -39.19
N LEU A 360 -12.74 59.22 -38.56
CA LEU A 360 -13.50 58.69 -37.41
C LEU A 360 -14.30 57.44 -37.77
N LYS A 361 -14.91 57.39 -38.95
CA LYS A 361 -15.64 56.22 -39.45
C LYS A 361 -14.71 55.02 -39.67
N ASP A 362 -13.52 55.26 -40.24
CA ASP A 362 -12.53 54.22 -40.50
C ASP A 362 -11.87 53.74 -39.19
N GLN A 363 -11.64 54.64 -38.23
CA GLN A 363 -11.23 54.28 -36.87
C GLN A 363 -12.30 53.45 -36.14
N LEU A 364 -13.59 53.78 -36.30
CA LEU A 364 -14.71 53.00 -35.75
C LEU A 364 -14.88 51.63 -36.44
N ALA A 365 -14.55 51.53 -37.74
CA ALA A 365 -14.51 50.26 -38.44
C ALA A 365 -13.35 49.40 -37.94
N LYS A 366 -12.17 50.01 -37.72
CA LYS A 366 -11.01 49.32 -37.14
C LYS A 366 -11.28 48.85 -35.71
N SER A 367 -11.78 49.69 -34.81
CA SER A 367 -12.03 49.30 -33.42
C SER A 367 -13.06 48.17 -33.30
N LYS A 368 -14.05 48.11 -34.20
CA LYS A 368 -14.96 46.96 -34.31
C LYS A 368 -14.25 45.66 -34.74
N ALA A 369 -13.31 45.73 -35.67
CA ALA A 369 -12.50 44.58 -36.06
C ALA A 369 -11.55 44.15 -34.93
N ASP A 370 -10.93 45.10 -34.24
CA ASP A 370 -10.04 44.86 -33.10
C ASP A 370 -10.84 44.20 -31.94
N VAL A 371 -12.07 44.64 -31.65
CA VAL A 371 -12.97 43.99 -30.66
C VAL A 371 -13.26 42.52 -31.00
N VAL A 372 -13.52 42.19 -32.27
CA VAL A 372 -13.74 40.80 -32.70
C VAL A 372 -12.47 39.95 -32.54
N GLN A 373 -11.29 40.53 -32.77
CA GLN A 373 -10.01 39.85 -32.51
C GLN A 373 -9.80 39.60 -31.01
N TYR A 374 -10.08 40.59 -30.15
CA TYR A 374 -10.01 40.41 -28.69
C TYR A 374 -11.02 39.37 -28.18
N GLN A 375 -12.23 39.30 -28.74
CA GLN A 375 -13.18 38.24 -28.41
C GLN A 375 -12.63 36.85 -28.77
N ALA A 376 -12.09 36.67 -29.97
CA ALA A 376 -11.50 35.39 -30.38
C ALA A 376 -10.27 34.99 -29.53
N LEU A 377 -9.48 35.96 -29.07
CA LEU A 377 -8.39 35.73 -28.12
C LEU A 377 -8.90 35.34 -26.73
N TYR A 378 -9.99 35.98 -26.25
CA TYR A 378 -10.63 35.63 -24.98
C TYR A 378 -11.23 34.21 -25.00
N GLU A 379 -11.93 33.84 -26.09
CA GLU A 379 -12.46 32.47 -26.27
C GLU A 379 -11.34 31.42 -26.27
N LYS A 380 -10.20 31.73 -26.93
CA LYS A 380 -9.00 30.88 -26.91
C LYS A 380 -8.38 30.76 -25.51
N LEU A 381 -8.30 31.85 -24.76
CA LEU A 381 -7.82 31.86 -23.37
C LEU A 381 -8.74 31.08 -22.43
N GLN A 382 -10.06 31.17 -22.60
CA GLN A 382 -11.04 30.38 -21.83
C GLN A 382 -10.81 28.87 -22.04
N VAL A 383 -10.65 28.42 -23.30
CA VAL A 383 -10.34 27.02 -23.62
C VAL A 383 -8.99 26.58 -23.04
N GLN A 384 -7.98 27.46 -23.02
CA GLN A 384 -6.70 27.17 -22.36
C GLN A 384 -6.84 27.03 -20.84
N LYS A 385 -7.59 27.94 -20.19
CA LYS A 385 -7.87 27.90 -18.75
C LYS A 385 -8.62 26.62 -18.35
N ASP A 386 -9.62 26.21 -19.13
CA ASP A 386 -10.37 24.97 -18.88
C ASP A 386 -9.48 23.72 -19.08
N ARG A 387 -8.56 23.74 -20.08
CA ARG A 387 -7.55 22.70 -20.27
C ARG A 387 -6.53 22.63 -19.12
N LEU A 388 -6.14 23.77 -18.55
CA LEU A 388 -5.28 23.83 -17.37
C LEU A 388 -5.97 23.25 -16.13
N ALA A 389 -7.24 23.60 -15.88
CA ALA A 389 -8.04 23.03 -14.79
C ALA A 389 -8.21 21.50 -14.90
N TRP A 390 -8.25 20.94 -16.12
CA TRP A 390 -8.20 19.49 -16.32
C TRP A 390 -6.82 18.88 -16.00
N ARG A 391 -5.72 19.54 -16.38
CA ARG A 391 -4.36 19.10 -16.01
C ARG A 391 -4.09 19.20 -14.51
N GLU A 392 -4.61 20.22 -13.85
CA GLU A 392 -4.52 20.40 -12.40
C GLU A 392 -5.18 19.23 -11.66
N LYS A 393 -6.41 18.85 -12.05
CA LYS A 393 -7.10 17.65 -11.52
C LYS A 393 -6.33 16.35 -11.80
N GLU A 394 -5.76 16.21 -12.99
CA GLU A 394 -4.93 15.05 -13.35
C GLU A 394 -3.65 14.95 -12.49
N ILE A 395 -3.06 16.09 -12.10
CA ILE A 395 -1.90 16.15 -11.19
C ILE A 395 -2.35 15.86 -9.75
N HIS A 396 -3.48 16.41 -9.30
CA HIS A 396 -4.05 16.13 -7.97
C HIS A 396 -4.26 14.62 -7.76
N MET A 397 -4.93 13.94 -8.70
CA MET A 397 -5.16 12.49 -8.66
C MET A 397 -3.87 11.67 -8.66
N LYS A 398 -2.80 12.17 -9.29
CA LYS A 398 -1.47 11.51 -9.27
C LYS A 398 -0.76 11.71 -7.93
N ASN A 399 -0.93 12.87 -7.29
CA ASN A 399 -0.40 13.13 -5.95
C ASN A 399 -1.12 12.25 -4.92
N GLU A 400 -2.46 12.20 -4.93
CA GLU A 400 -3.24 11.30 -4.07
C GLU A 400 -2.82 9.83 -4.23
N LEU A 401 -2.59 9.38 -5.47
CA LEU A 401 -2.08 8.03 -5.75
C LEU A 401 -0.64 7.85 -5.22
N ALA A 402 0.23 8.85 -5.35
CA ALA A 402 1.60 8.80 -4.83
C ALA A 402 1.62 8.76 -3.29
N ASP A 403 0.72 9.47 -2.61
CA ASP A 403 0.59 9.46 -1.15
C ASP A 403 0.09 8.10 -0.64
N VAL A 404 -0.89 7.49 -1.33
CA VAL A 404 -1.35 6.12 -1.04
C VAL A 404 -0.24 5.08 -1.26
N LEU A 405 0.57 5.24 -2.31
CA LEU A 405 1.75 4.40 -2.57
C LEU A 405 2.87 4.62 -1.53
N CYS A 406 3.05 5.85 -1.05
CA CYS A 406 4.00 6.17 0.02
C CYS A 406 3.57 5.53 1.34
N GLN A 407 2.31 5.70 1.73
CA GLN A 407 1.75 5.15 2.97
C GLN A 407 1.75 3.62 2.97
N SER A 408 1.40 2.98 1.85
CA SER A 408 1.51 1.52 1.71
C SER A 408 2.96 1.03 1.72
N SER A 409 3.92 1.80 1.18
CA SER A 409 5.35 1.52 1.33
C SER A 409 5.82 1.63 2.79
N MET A 410 5.30 2.60 3.56
CA MET A 410 5.60 2.73 5.00
C MET A 410 5.05 1.55 5.81
N VAL A 411 3.82 1.12 5.54
CA VAL A 411 3.21 -0.09 6.15
C VAL A 411 3.96 -1.37 5.77
N ALA A 412 4.42 -1.49 4.53
CA ALA A 412 5.25 -2.62 4.11
C ALA A 412 6.60 -2.63 4.84
N LYS A 413 7.27 -1.47 4.98
CA LYS A 413 8.54 -1.33 5.70
C LYS A 413 8.42 -1.67 7.18
N SER A 414 7.38 -1.19 7.87
CA SER A 414 7.16 -1.54 9.29
C SER A 414 6.81 -3.02 9.45
N ARG A 415 6.05 -3.62 8.52
CA ARG A 415 5.80 -5.07 8.54
C ARG A 415 7.08 -5.90 8.31
N ILE A 416 7.98 -5.46 7.44
CA ILE A 416 9.29 -6.09 7.22
C ILE A 416 10.14 -5.99 8.48
N ALA A 417 10.28 -4.79 9.08
CA ALA A 417 11.05 -4.62 10.32
C ALA A 417 10.53 -5.51 11.46
N ASN A 418 9.21 -5.61 11.63
CA ASN A 418 8.59 -6.49 12.63
C ASN A 418 8.80 -7.99 12.34
N LEU A 419 8.96 -8.38 11.07
CA LEU A 419 9.31 -9.76 10.71
C LEU A 419 10.79 -10.03 10.95
N GLU A 420 11.68 -9.07 10.69
CA GLU A 420 13.10 -9.18 11.01
C GLU A 420 13.35 -9.33 12.52
N THR A 421 12.59 -8.63 13.37
CA THR A 421 12.70 -8.77 14.83
C THR A 421 12.23 -10.15 15.31
N GLU A 422 11.11 -10.68 14.80
CA GLU A 422 10.69 -12.04 15.14
C GLU A 422 11.66 -13.10 14.61
N ILE A 423 12.24 -12.93 13.40
CA ILE A 423 13.28 -13.84 12.88
C ILE A 423 14.52 -13.84 13.79
N LYS A 424 15.00 -12.65 14.21
CA LYS A 424 16.13 -12.52 15.15
C LYS A 424 15.82 -13.20 16.50
N LYS A 425 14.59 -13.04 17.02
CA LYS A 425 14.10 -13.68 18.23
C LYS A 425 14.06 -15.21 18.11
N CYS A 426 13.50 -15.76 17.04
CA CYS A 426 13.48 -17.21 16.82
C CYS A 426 14.88 -17.82 16.61
N ILE A 427 15.85 -17.06 16.09
CA ILE A 427 17.25 -17.49 16.02
C ILE A 427 17.90 -17.53 17.42
N GLU A 428 17.52 -16.63 18.33
CA GLU A 428 17.95 -16.65 19.73
C GLU A 428 17.31 -17.81 20.50
N GLU A 429 15.98 -17.97 20.40
CA GLU A 429 15.22 -19.09 20.96
C GLU A 429 15.80 -20.44 20.50
N LYS A 430 16.12 -20.58 19.21
CA LYS A 430 16.81 -21.76 18.66
C LYS A 430 18.18 -21.99 19.30
N ARG A 431 19.03 -20.96 19.42
CA ARG A 431 20.38 -21.10 20.01
C ARG A 431 20.32 -21.50 21.49
N VAL A 432 19.33 -21.01 22.24
CA VAL A 432 19.08 -21.44 23.63
C VAL A 432 18.66 -22.91 23.68
N ILE A 433 17.76 -23.36 22.79
CA ILE A 433 17.35 -24.77 22.71
C ILE A 433 18.52 -25.68 22.32
N GLU A 434 19.37 -25.26 21.37
CA GLU A 434 20.57 -26.00 20.97
C GLU A 434 21.59 -26.11 22.11
N ALA A 435 21.80 -25.05 22.89
CA ALA A 435 22.66 -25.07 24.08
C ALA A 435 22.13 -26.01 25.17
N ASN A 436 20.82 -25.97 25.46
CA ASN A 436 20.17 -26.85 26.42
C ASN A 436 20.23 -28.34 25.98
N LEU A 437 20.15 -28.60 24.67
CA LEU A 437 20.30 -29.94 24.09
C LEU A 437 21.74 -30.46 24.20
N GLU A 438 22.72 -29.58 23.95
CA GLU A 438 24.15 -29.85 24.19
C GLU A 438 24.40 -30.23 25.65
N GLU A 439 23.89 -29.45 26.61
CA GLU A 439 24.00 -29.77 28.05
C GLU A 439 23.35 -31.12 28.40
N ALA A 440 22.11 -31.36 27.96
CA ALA A 440 21.39 -32.64 28.14
C ALA A 440 21.99 -33.83 27.35
N SER A 441 22.96 -33.59 26.47
CA SER A 441 23.78 -34.63 25.84
C SER A 441 25.06 -34.93 26.62
N ARG A 442 25.56 -33.95 27.40
CA ARG A 442 26.79 -34.04 28.19
C ARG A 442 26.56 -34.72 29.55
N ASP A 443 25.33 -34.68 30.07
CA ASP A 443 24.86 -35.32 31.30
C ASP A 443 25.53 -36.70 31.55
N PRO A 444 26.29 -36.86 32.66
CA PRO A 444 26.91 -38.12 33.05
C PRO A 444 25.93 -39.29 33.17
N GLY A 445 24.74 -39.07 33.75
CA GLY A 445 23.77 -40.14 34.00
C GLY A 445 23.25 -40.78 32.72
N ARG A 446 23.14 -40.00 31.64
CA ARG A 446 22.76 -40.51 30.32
C ARG A 446 23.82 -41.47 29.73
N LYS A 447 25.11 -41.25 30.01
CA LYS A 447 26.20 -42.15 29.56
C LYS A 447 26.18 -43.46 30.33
N GLU A 448 25.88 -43.40 31.62
CA GLU A 448 25.71 -44.57 32.49
C GLU A 448 24.52 -45.43 32.04
N ILE A 449 23.33 -44.84 31.86
CA ILE A 449 22.14 -45.54 31.34
C ILE A 449 22.39 -46.19 29.97
N ILE A 450 23.12 -45.52 29.07
CA ILE A 450 23.49 -46.09 27.76
C ILE A 450 24.46 -47.27 27.92
N ALA A 451 25.40 -47.22 28.87
CA ALA A 451 26.29 -48.33 29.17
C ALA A 451 25.54 -49.55 29.75
N GLU A 452 24.60 -49.32 30.68
CA GLU A 452 23.72 -50.36 31.22
C GLU A 452 22.86 -51.02 30.15
N PHE A 453 22.19 -50.23 29.29
CA PHE A 453 21.41 -50.76 28.18
C PHE A 453 22.28 -51.56 27.21
N LYS A 454 23.50 -51.09 26.90
CA LYS A 454 24.44 -51.82 26.03
C LYS A 454 24.89 -53.14 26.65
N ALA A 455 25.13 -53.18 27.97
CA ALA A 455 25.44 -54.42 28.69
C ALA A 455 24.24 -55.38 28.72
N LEU A 456 23.03 -54.87 28.96
CA LEU A 456 21.79 -55.67 28.96
C LEU A 456 21.55 -56.33 27.60
N VAL A 457 21.60 -55.55 26.52
CA VAL A 457 21.48 -56.03 25.13
C VAL A 457 22.57 -57.04 24.79
N SER A 458 23.81 -56.82 25.22
CA SER A 458 24.92 -57.78 25.01
C SER A 458 24.69 -59.12 25.74
N SER A 459 24.06 -59.09 26.92
CA SER A 459 23.73 -60.31 27.70
C SER A 459 22.52 -61.10 27.18
N PHE A 460 21.70 -60.50 26.32
CA PHE A 460 20.39 -61.05 25.94
C PHE A 460 20.47 -62.28 25.03
N PRO A 461 21.33 -62.36 23.99
CA PRO A 461 21.44 -63.54 23.13
C PRO A 461 21.88 -64.79 23.90
N GLU A 462 22.79 -64.66 24.87
CA GLU A 462 23.28 -65.78 25.68
C GLU A 462 22.17 -66.35 26.59
N LYS A 463 21.39 -65.47 27.23
CA LYS A 463 20.22 -65.85 28.03
C LYS A 463 19.14 -66.51 27.17
N MET A 464 18.89 -65.98 25.97
CA MET A 464 17.95 -66.56 25.02
C MET A 464 18.38 -67.96 24.57
N GLY A 465 19.66 -68.16 24.21
CA GLY A 465 20.19 -69.47 23.83
C GLY A 465 20.09 -70.51 24.95
N LYS A 466 20.40 -70.12 26.20
CA LYS A 466 20.23 -70.97 27.39
C LYS A 466 18.78 -71.42 27.58
N MET A 467 17.82 -70.49 27.47
CA MET A 467 16.39 -70.78 27.57
C MET A 467 15.88 -71.66 26.40
N GLN A 468 16.37 -71.43 25.18
CA GLN A 468 15.97 -72.20 24.01
C GLN A 468 16.46 -73.67 24.07
N ASN A 469 17.66 -73.89 24.60
CA ASN A 469 18.19 -75.23 24.86
C ASN A 469 17.39 -75.99 25.93
N GLN A 470 16.98 -75.33 27.01
CA GLN A 470 16.08 -75.92 28.02
C GLN A 470 14.73 -76.32 27.42
N LEU A 471 14.15 -75.47 26.56
CA LEU A 471 12.88 -75.74 25.89
C LEU A 471 12.97 -76.96 24.94
N LEU A 472 14.09 -77.13 24.24
CA LEU A 472 14.36 -78.32 23.43
C LEU A 472 14.42 -79.59 24.29
N GLN A 473 15.19 -79.58 25.39
CA GLN A 473 15.28 -80.71 26.31
C GLN A 473 13.91 -81.10 26.90
N HIS A 474 13.09 -80.11 27.30
CA HIS A 474 11.74 -80.38 27.78
C HIS A 474 10.85 -81.01 26.69
N LYS A 475 10.95 -80.56 25.43
CA LYS A 475 10.22 -81.15 24.31
C LYS A 475 10.62 -82.60 24.04
N GLU A 476 11.90 -82.93 24.15
CA GLU A 476 12.39 -84.31 24.03
C GLU A 476 11.87 -85.20 25.18
N THR A 477 11.91 -84.72 26.43
CA THR A 477 11.34 -85.48 27.57
C THR A 477 9.84 -85.72 27.44
N ALA A 478 9.07 -84.73 26.98
CA ALA A 478 7.64 -84.89 26.70
C ALA A 478 7.37 -85.91 25.58
N SER A 479 8.22 -85.95 24.56
CA SER A 479 8.11 -86.92 23.45
C SER A 479 8.31 -88.35 23.94
N HIS A 480 9.32 -88.60 24.80
CA HIS A 480 9.53 -89.91 25.42
C HIS A 480 8.37 -90.34 26.33
N ILE A 481 7.77 -89.40 27.08
CA ILE A 481 6.59 -89.68 27.92
C ILE A 481 5.41 -90.12 27.04
N HIS A 482 5.16 -89.46 25.91
CA HIS A 482 4.09 -89.86 24.98
C HIS A 482 4.30 -91.26 24.38
N CYS A 483 5.53 -91.67 24.07
CA CYS A 483 5.83 -93.04 23.65
C CYS A 483 5.49 -94.05 24.76
N LEU A 484 5.98 -93.81 25.99
CA LEU A 484 5.70 -94.70 27.13
C LEU A 484 4.20 -94.81 27.45
N CYS A 485 3.43 -93.72 27.30
CA CYS A 485 1.97 -93.77 27.44
C CYS A 485 1.29 -94.62 26.36
N ALA A 486 1.78 -94.60 25.13
CA ALA A 486 1.27 -95.45 24.04
C ALA A 486 1.58 -96.94 24.28
N ASP A 487 2.80 -97.25 24.73
CA ASP A 487 3.20 -98.62 25.09
C ASP A 487 2.34 -99.17 26.24
N VAL A 488 2.12 -98.36 27.29
CA VAL A 488 1.26 -98.72 28.43
C VAL A 488 -0.20 -98.93 28.00
N GLN A 489 -0.74 -98.10 27.10
CA GLN A 489 -2.08 -98.31 26.57
C GLN A 489 -2.15 -99.62 25.78
N SER A 490 -1.17 -99.90 24.90
CA SER A 490 -1.14 -101.15 24.14
C SER A 490 -1.05 -102.39 25.03
N VAL A 491 -0.30 -102.34 26.14
CA VAL A 491 -0.24 -103.43 27.13
C VAL A 491 -1.58 -103.56 27.89
N THR A 492 -2.23 -102.44 28.19
CA THR A 492 -3.56 -102.42 28.83
C THR A 492 -4.62 -103.06 27.92
N ASP A 493 -4.65 -102.71 26.63
CA ASP A 493 -5.60 -103.25 25.66
C ASP A 493 -5.40 -104.77 25.45
N ILE A 494 -4.14 -105.24 25.44
CA ILE A 494 -3.80 -106.67 25.39
C ILE A 494 -4.28 -107.39 26.66
N LEU A 495 -4.05 -106.81 27.85
CA LEU A 495 -4.49 -107.37 29.12
C LEU A 495 -6.02 -107.47 29.20
N ASP A 496 -6.72 -106.41 28.82
CA ASP A 496 -8.18 -106.33 28.83
C ASP A 496 -8.82 -107.32 27.84
N GLY A 497 -8.15 -107.59 26.72
CA GLY A 497 -8.47 -108.71 25.83
C GLY A 497 -8.29 -110.08 26.49
N LYS A 498 -7.20 -110.29 27.23
CA LYS A 498 -6.93 -111.57 27.92
C LYS A 498 -7.84 -111.82 29.12
N VAL A 499 -8.29 -110.78 29.82
CA VAL A 499 -9.34 -110.90 30.85
C VAL A 499 -10.64 -111.40 30.22
N LYS A 500 -11.06 -110.84 29.08
CA LYS A 500 -12.29 -111.26 28.38
C LYS A 500 -12.21 -112.69 27.84
N GLU A 501 -11.04 -113.12 27.33
CA GLU A 501 -10.80 -114.52 26.97
C GLU A 501 -10.89 -115.46 28.19
N PHE A 502 -10.36 -115.04 29.34
CA PHE A 502 -10.41 -115.80 30.59
C PHE A 502 -11.85 -115.92 31.12
N ASP A 503 -12.61 -114.83 31.17
CA ASP A 503 -14.00 -114.83 31.64
C ASP A 503 -14.91 -115.67 30.73
N PHE A 504 -14.71 -115.61 29.41
CA PHE A 504 -15.39 -116.50 28.46
C PHE A 504 -15.02 -117.98 28.68
N SER A 505 -13.75 -118.27 28.96
CA SER A 505 -13.28 -119.63 29.23
C SER A 505 -13.78 -120.16 30.59
N SER A 506 -13.83 -119.29 31.60
CA SER A 506 -14.30 -119.57 32.95
C SER A 506 -15.80 -119.83 32.98
N SER A 507 -16.60 -118.95 32.36
CA SER A 507 -18.05 -119.15 32.22
C SER A 507 -18.38 -120.40 31.40
N ARG A 508 -17.64 -120.69 30.32
CA ARG A 508 -17.76 -121.94 29.56
C ARG A 508 -17.38 -123.18 30.41
N SER A 509 -16.37 -123.10 31.26
CA SER A 509 -16.02 -124.18 32.19
C SER A 509 -17.07 -124.37 33.29
N ALA A 510 -17.69 -123.29 33.79
CA ALA A 510 -18.80 -123.36 34.73
C ALA A 510 -20.05 -123.99 34.10
N GLN A 511 -20.39 -123.60 32.87
CA GLN A 511 -21.43 -124.22 32.04
C GLN A 511 -21.17 -125.73 31.87
N GLN A 512 -19.96 -126.12 31.45
CA GLN A 512 -19.57 -127.52 31.26
C GLN A 512 -19.56 -128.33 32.57
N ASN A 513 -19.21 -127.71 33.71
CA ASN A 513 -19.31 -128.38 35.02
C ASN A 513 -20.76 -128.53 35.49
N ALA A 514 -21.64 -127.56 35.22
CA ALA A 514 -23.07 -127.69 35.49
C ALA A 514 -23.75 -128.74 34.59
N GLU A 515 -23.35 -128.82 33.31
CA GLU A 515 -23.74 -129.89 32.38
C GLU A 515 -23.21 -131.25 32.84
N LYS A 516 -21.95 -131.33 33.31
CA LYS A 516 -21.37 -132.54 33.89
C LYS A 516 -22.11 -132.97 35.16
N GLN A 517 -22.48 -132.05 36.05
CA GLN A 517 -23.29 -132.36 37.24
C GLN A 517 -24.69 -132.85 36.86
N LYS A 518 -25.35 -132.21 35.89
CA LYS A 518 -26.62 -132.72 35.31
C LYS A 518 -26.45 -134.10 34.69
N LEU A 519 -25.36 -134.36 33.97
CA LEU A 519 -25.04 -135.67 33.40
C LEU A 519 -24.67 -136.70 34.48
N GLN A 520 -24.12 -136.30 35.63
CA GLN A 520 -23.88 -137.20 36.76
C GLN A 520 -25.17 -137.52 37.53
N ALA A 521 -26.10 -136.56 37.67
CA ALA A 521 -27.45 -136.82 38.16
C ALA A 521 -28.19 -137.76 37.19
N VAL A 522 -28.25 -137.42 35.90
CA VAL A 522 -28.83 -138.27 34.86
C VAL A 522 -28.14 -139.63 34.80
N LEU A 523 -26.82 -139.77 35.01
CA LEU A 523 -26.15 -141.08 35.09
C LEU A 523 -26.42 -141.84 36.40
N HIS A 524 -26.83 -141.16 37.48
CA HIS A 524 -27.35 -141.82 38.67
C HIS A 524 -28.76 -142.34 38.38
N ASP A 525 -29.65 -141.46 37.89
CA ASP A 525 -31.02 -141.77 37.48
C ASP A 525 -31.05 -142.86 36.40
N LEU A 526 -30.09 -142.86 35.46
CA LEU A 526 -29.94 -143.87 34.41
C LEU A 526 -29.22 -145.14 34.89
N LYS A 527 -28.63 -145.15 36.09
CA LYS A 527 -28.04 -146.34 36.73
C LYS A 527 -29.01 -147.02 37.69
N GLU A 528 -29.83 -146.23 38.36
CA GLU A 528 -31.05 -146.65 39.04
C GLU A 528 -32.02 -147.21 37.99
N ALA A 529 -32.30 -146.45 36.93
CA ALA A 529 -33.06 -146.95 35.78
C ALA A 529 -32.34 -148.05 34.98
N ASP A 530 -31.01 -148.18 34.93
CA ASP A 530 -30.36 -149.39 34.35
C ASP A 530 -30.43 -150.59 35.30
N SER A 531 -30.66 -150.38 36.59
CA SER A 531 -30.99 -151.47 37.53
C SER A 531 -32.45 -151.90 37.32
N ASP A 532 -33.37 -150.94 37.27
CA ASP A 532 -34.80 -151.17 37.02
C ASP A 532 -35.08 -151.62 35.59
N LEU A 533 -34.26 -151.23 34.60
CA LEU A 533 -34.36 -151.65 33.19
C LEU A 533 -33.49 -152.87 32.90
N LYS A 534 -32.53 -153.25 33.74
CA LYS A 534 -32.07 -154.66 33.78
C LYS A 534 -33.17 -155.55 34.34
N LEU A 535 -33.86 -155.14 35.40
CA LEU A 535 -35.03 -155.85 35.94
C LEU A 535 -36.16 -155.93 34.88
N PHE A 536 -36.50 -154.80 34.25
CA PHE A 536 -37.50 -154.74 33.19
C PHE A 536 -37.05 -155.38 31.88
N LEU A 537 -35.76 -155.42 31.52
CA LEU A 537 -35.31 -156.22 30.36
C LEU A 537 -35.19 -157.71 30.70
N GLU A 538 -34.96 -158.10 31.95
CA GLU A 538 -35.08 -159.51 32.38
C GLU A 538 -36.55 -159.98 32.37
N MET A 539 -37.51 -159.03 32.45
CA MET A 539 -38.93 -159.23 32.12
C MET A 539 -39.19 -159.18 30.60
N TYR A 540 -38.91 -158.06 29.91
CA TYR A 540 -39.23 -157.85 28.49
C TYR A 540 -38.42 -158.70 27.51
N ARG A 541 -37.26 -159.25 27.90
CA ARG A 541 -36.57 -160.32 27.12
C ARG A 541 -37.39 -161.62 27.11
N ARG A 542 -38.41 -161.74 27.98
CA ARG A 542 -39.45 -162.78 27.87
C ARG A 542 -40.58 -162.38 26.90
N GLU A 543 -40.74 -161.09 26.54
CA GLU A 543 -41.96 -160.52 25.93
C GLU A 543 -41.75 -159.37 24.88
N SER A 544 -41.35 -159.70 23.64
CA SER A 544 -41.69 -159.00 22.35
C SER A 544 -40.89 -157.75 21.81
N THR A 545 -41.34 -157.13 20.68
CA THR A 545 -40.53 -156.38 19.65
C THR A 545 -41.23 -155.18 18.92
N ASP A 546 -40.55 -154.46 17.99
CA ASP A 546 -40.50 -152.96 17.79
C ASP A 546 -40.80 -152.35 16.35
N SER A 547 -40.82 -151.00 16.12
CA SER A 547 -41.05 -150.30 14.81
C SER A 547 -40.57 -148.81 14.63
N ARG A 548 -40.72 -148.17 13.42
CA ARG A 548 -39.96 -146.96 12.93
C ARG A 548 -40.73 -146.00 11.98
N GLU A 549 -40.89 -144.69 12.28
CA GLU A 549 -41.43 -143.70 11.29
C GLU A 549 -41.08 -142.18 11.41
N VAL A 550 -40.60 -141.67 12.55
CA VAL A 550 -40.67 -140.22 12.94
C VAL A 550 -39.71 -139.22 12.22
N GLY A 551 -38.98 -139.62 11.17
CA GLY A 551 -37.74 -138.94 10.76
C GLY A 551 -37.81 -137.61 9.99
N GLU A 552 -38.77 -137.41 9.09
CA GLU A 552 -38.50 -136.61 7.87
C GLU A 552 -38.81 -135.10 7.95
N ALA A 553 -39.71 -134.68 8.86
CA ALA A 553 -40.35 -133.36 8.82
C ALA A 553 -39.42 -132.15 9.07
N ARG A 554 -38.24 -132.33 9.66
CA ARG A 554 -37.34 -131.22 10.10
C ARG A 554 -36.51 -130.57 8.99
N SER A 555 -36.62 -131.02 7.73
CA SER A 555 -35.66 -130.73 6.67
C SER A 555 -35.97 -129.50 5.78
N SER A 556 -37.16 -128.91 5.91
CA SER A 556 -37.67 -127.85 5.02
C SER A 556 -37.37 -126.42 5.49
N GLU A 557 -37.57 -126.16 6.79
CA GLU A 557 -37.54 -124.83 7.42
C GLU A 557 -36.24 -124.04 7.19
N ILE A 558 -35.10 -124.74 7.24
CA ILE A 558 -33.74 -124.17 7.19
C ILE A 558 -33.49 -123.36 5.91
N LYS A 559 -34.18 -123.66 4.80
CA LYS A 559 -33.86 -123.13 3.47
C LYS A 559 -34.30 -121.67 3.25
N ALA A 560 -35.34 -121.19 3.93
CA ALA A 560 -35.89 -119.86 3.68
C ALA A 560 -35.00 -118.72 4.22
N TRP A 561 -34.34 -118.95 5.36
CA TRP A 561 -33.56 -117.93 6.07
C TRP A 561 -32.32 -117.41 5.31
N ALA A 562 -31.75 -118.21 4.41
CA ALA A 562 -30.51 -117.87 3.71
C ALA A 562 -30.65 -116.69 2.72
N HIS A 563 -31.82 -116.52 2.08
CA HIS A 563 -31.97 -115.55 0.99
C HIS A 563 -31.98 -114.09 1.44
N VAL A 564 -32.63 -113.77 2.57
CA VAL A 564 -32.79 -112.37 3.03
C VAL A 564 -31.45 -111.74 3.39
N GLN A 565 -30.55 -112.52 4.01
CA GLN A 565 -29.25 -112.03 4.46
C GLN A 565 -28.35 -111.58 3.29
N SER A 566 -28.46 -112.24 2.13
CA SER A 566 -27.63 -111.97 0.94
C SER A 566 -27.92 -110.62 0.27
N LEU A 567 -29.16 -110.11 0.36
CA LEU A 567 -29.52 -108.83 -0.24
C LEU A 567 -29.01 -107.64 0.58
N LYS A 568 -28.90 -107.81 1.90
CA LYS A 568 -28.44 -106.74 2.80
C LYS A 568 -26.98 -106.37 2.57
N THR A 569 -26.10 -107.38 2.50
CA THR A 569 -24.65 -107.17 2.37
C THR A 569 -24.28 -106.42 1.09
N SER A 570 -24.97 -106.70 -0.02
CA SER A 570 -24.72 -106.04 -1.32
C SER A 570 -25.00 -104.53 -1.30
N LEU A 571 -25.93 -104.05 -0.47
CA LEU A 571 -26.25 -102.62 -0.37
C LEU A 571 -25.23 -101.87 0.50
N ASP A 572 -24.77 -102.49 1.59
CA ASP A 572 -23.76 -101.90 2.48
C ASP A 572 -22.40 -101.74 1.75
N GLU A 573 -22.04 -102.68 0.88
CA GLU A 573 -20.80 -102.69 0.09
C GLU A 573 -20.72 -101.54 -0.92
N HIS A 574 -21.78 -101.28 -1.69
CA HIS A 574 -21.79 -100.18 -2.67
C HIS A 574 -21.68 -98.79 -2.01
N ASN A 575 -22.26 -98.62 -0.81
CA ASN A 575 -22.15 -97.39 -0.02
C ASN A 575 -20.75 -97.17 0.59
N LEU A 576 -19.90 -98.21 0.65
CA LEU A 576 -18.50 -98.08 1.01
C LEU A 576 -17.66 -97.61 -0.19
N GLU A 577 -17.88 -98.22 -1.37
CA GLU A 577 -17.15 -97.94 -2.61
C GLU A 577 -17.19 -96.44 -2.99
N LEU A 578 -18.36 -95.82 -2.93
CA LEU A 578 -18.55 -94.39 -3.25
C LEU A 578 -17.75 -93.46 -2.33
N ARG A 579 -17.65 -93.80 -1.04
CA ARG A 579 -16.87 -93.01 -0.06
C ARG A 579 -15.37 -93.15 -0.28
N VAL A 580 -14.90 -94.35 -0.65
CA VAL A 580 -13.48 -94.59 -1.00
C VAL A 580 -13.08 -93.80 -2.24
N LYS A 581 -13.91 -93.80 -3.30
CA LYS A 581 -13.65 -92.99 -4.51
C LYS A 581 -13.54 -91.49 -4.22
N ALA A 582 -14.47 -90.95 -3.42
CA ALA A 582 -14.44 -89.54 -3.02
C ALA A 582 -13.19 -89.17 -2.20
N ALA A 583 -12.71 -90.07 -1.33
CA ALA A 583 -11.49 -89.87 -0.56
C ALA A 583 -10.23 -89.85 -1.46
N ILE A 584 -10.11 -90.81 -2.38
CA ILE A 584 -8.97 -90.90 -3.32
C ILE A 584 -8.90 -89.65 -4.21
N GLU A 585 -10.05 -89.15 -4.71
CA GLU A 585 -10.09 -87.90 -5.47
C GLU A 585 -9.65 -86.68 -4.67
N ALA A 586 -9.99 -86.61 -3.38
CA ALA A 586 -9.58 -85.52 -2.51
C ALA A 586 -8.07 -85.58 -2.22
N GLU A 587 -7.53 -86.78 -1.99
CA GLU A 587 -6.11 -87.02 -1.75
C GLU A 587 -5.26 -86.66 -2.98
N ALA A 588 -5.63 -87.12 -4.18
CA ALA A 588 -4.92 -86.78 -5.42
C ALA A 588 -4.86 -85.25 -5.65
N LYS A 589 -5.96 -84.53 -5.36
CA LYS A 589 -6.03 -83.06 -5.42
C LYS A 589 -5.19 -82.38 -4.32
N ALA A 590 -4.87 -83.06 -3.22
CA ALA A 590 -3.94 -82.57 -2.19
C ALA A 590 -2.48 -82.80 -2.61
N GLN A 591 -2.13 -84.03 -3.02
CA GLN A 591 -0.79 -84.41 -3.49
C GLN A 591 -0.32 -83.52 -4.65
N GLN A 592 -1.19 -83.24 -5.63
CA GLN A 592 -0.86 -82.36 -6.77
C GLN A 592 -0.47 -80.93 -6.33
N ARG A 593 -1.15 -80.37 -5.32
CA ARG A 593 -0.84 -79.04 -4.78
C ARG A 593 0.47 -79.04 -3.99
N LEU A 594 0.75 -80.14 -3.29
CA LEU A 594 1.99 -80.31 -2.51
C LEU A 594 3.21 -80.33 -3.45
N ALA A 595 3.19 -81.18 -4.48
CA ALA A 595 4.26 -81.26 -5.48
C ALA A 595 4.51 -79.91 -6.20
N ALA A 596 3.46 -79.14 -6.51
CA ALA A 596 3.59 -77.81 -7.11
C ALA A 596 4.32 -76.81 -6.17
N ARG A 597 4.08 -76.87 -4.86
CA ARG A 597 4.79 -76.05 -3.86
C ARG A 597 6.23 -76.51 -3.63
N GLU A 598 6.51 -77.81 -3.70
CA GLU A 598 7.87 -78.32 -3.61
C GLU A 598 8.75 -77.86 -4.78
N ALA A 599 8.19 -77.81 -6.00
CA ALA A 599 8.87 -77.26 -7.17
C ALA A 599 9.18 -75.75 -7.03
N GLU A 600 8.24 -74.95 -6.52
CA GLU A 600 8.45 -73.53 -6.20
C GLU A 600 9.56 -73.33 -5.16
N ILE A 601 9.58 -74.15 -4.11
CA ILE A 601 10.63 -74.14 -3.08
C ILE A 601 12.00 -74.55 -3.66
N ALA A 602 12.05 -75.47 -4.62
CA ALA A 602 13.30 -75.90 -5.26
C ALA A 602 13.92 -74.78 -6.12
N ASP A 603 13.13 -74.09 -6.94
CA ASP A 603 13.58 -72.95 -7.75
C ASP A 603 14.09 -71.78 -6.87
N LEU A 604 13.35 -71.43 -5.81
CA LEU A 604 13.77 -70.39 -4.86
C LEU A 604 15.08 -70.77 -4.14
N ARG A 605 15.28 -72.04 -3.79
CA ARG A 605 16.55 -72.55 -3.24
C ARG A 605 17.70 -72.43 -4.25
N GLN A 606 17.47 -72.78 -5.51
CA GLN A 606 18.49 -72.67 -6.57
C GLN A 606 18.92 -71.20 -6.79
N LYS A 607 17.96 -70.27 -6.87
CA LYS A 607 18.21 -68.83 -7.00
C LYS A 607 18.98 -68.26 -5.80
N LEU A 608 18.66 -68.67 -4.58
CA LEU A 608 19.40 -68.28 -3.38
C LEU A 608 20.86 -68.76 -3.40
N VAL A 609 21.14 -69.96 -3.91
CA VAL A 609 22.52 -70.48 -4.02
C VAL A 609 23.29 -69.77 -5.14
N ALA A 610 22.65 -69.41 -6.26
CA ALA A 610 23.27 -68.60 -7.31
C ALA A 610 23.70 -67.22 -6.78
N SER A 611 22.77 -66.47 -6.17
CA SER A 611 23.03 -65.14 -5.60
C SER A 611 24.12 -65.17 -4.50
N LYS A 612 24.20 -66.26 -3.71
CA LYS A 612 25.31 -66.43 -2.75
C LYS A 612 26.68 -66.56 -3.41
N ARG A 613 26.78 -67.24 -4.56
CA ARG A 613 28.06 -67.37 -5.33
C ARG A 613 28.44 -66.07 -6.02
N GLU A 614 27.46 -65.34 -6.56
CA GLU A 614 27.67 -64.00 -7.10
C GLU A 614 28.21 -63.05 -6.00
N LYS A 615 27.60 -63.09 -4.81
CA LYS A 615 28.06 -62.30 -3.67
C LYS A 615 29.49 -62.67 -3.22
N SER A 616 29.85 -63.96 -3.17
CA SER A 616 31.22 -64.33 -2.80
C SER A 616 32.22 -63.86 -3.87
N GLY A 617 31.96 -64.13 -5.15
CA GLY A 617 32.86 -63.70 -6.23
C GLY A 617 33.07 -62.19 -6.31
N LEU A 618 32.02 -61.39 -6.05
CA LEU A 618 32.15 -59.93 -5.92
C LEU A 618 32.96 -59.50 -4.69
N SER A 619 32.88 -60.25 -3.57
CA SER A 619 33.69 -60.00 -2.38
C SER A 619 35.16 -60.37 -2.62
N ASP A 620 35.42 -61.46 -3.32
CA ASP A 620 36.78 -61.93 -3.63
C ASP A 620 37.50 -60.94 -4.57
N VAL A 621 36.77 -60.43 -5.59
CA VAL A 621 37.27 -59.37 -6.49
C VAL A 621 37.50 -58.05 -5.75
N LEU A 622 36.63 -57.68 -4.79
CA LEU A 622 36.80 -56.47 -3.99
C LEU A 622 38.04 -56.57 -3.08
N ASN A 623 38.23 -57.71 -2.42
CA ASN A 623 39.40 -57.96 -1.56
C ASN A 623 40.69 -57.93 -2.39
N SER A 624 40.74 -58.62 -3.53
CA SER A 624 41.90 -58.62 -4.42
C SER A 624 42.26 -57.21 -4.92
N LYS A 625 41.25 -56.35 -5.19
CA LYS A 625 41.50 -54.94 -5.52
C LYS A 625 41.92 -54.08 -4.33
N HIS A 626 41.48 -54.41 -3.12
CA HIS A 626 41.97 -53.76 -1.90
C HIS A 626 43.46 -54.08 -1.66
N GLU A 627 43.85 -55.36 -1.75
CA GLU A 627 45.23 -55.84 -1.66
C GLU A 627 46.14 -55.17 -2.72
N GLU A 628 45.65 -55.05 -3.97
CA GLU A 628 46.35 -54.35 -5.05
C GLU A 628 46.56 -52.86 -4.72
N THR A 629 45.58 -52.17 -4.14
CA THR A 629 45.75 -50.78 -3.71
C THR A 629 46.66 -50.61 -2.49
N GLU A 630 46.68 -51.54 -1.55
CA GLU A 630 47.62 -51.52 -0.41
C GLU A 630 49.07 -51.76 -0.86
N ALA A 631 49.28 -52.62 -1.86
CA ALA A 631 50.57 -52.81 -2.49
C ALA A 631 51.07 -51.52 -3.19
N TYR A 632 50.22 -50.87 -4.00
CA TYR A 632 50.57 -49.58 -4.63
C TYR A 632 50.84 -48.47 -3.60
N LEU A 633 50.07 -48.40 -2.50
CA LEU A 633 50.33 -47.43 -1.43
C LEU A 633 51.68 -47.69 -0.73
N SER A 634 52.01 -48.96 -0.48
CA SER A 634 53.31 -49.36 0.10
C SER A 634 54.49 -49.04 -0.83
N GLU A 635 54.32 -49.20 -2.14
CA GLU A 635 55.31 -48.80 -3.15
C GLU A 635 55.49 -47.27 -3.18
N ILE A 636 54.39 -46.50 -3.14
CA ILE A 636 54.41 -45.03 -3.08
C ILE A 636 55.11 -44.54 -1.80
N GLU A 637 54.82 -45.13 -0.65
CA GLU A 637 55.47 -44.80 0.63
C GLU A 637 56.99 -45.09 0.59
N THR A 638 57.36 -46.25 0.03
CA THR A 638 58.78 -46.63 -0.15
C THR A 638 59.52 -45.67 -1.09
N ILE A 639 58.89 -45.26 -2.20
CA ILE A 639 59.44 -44.27 -3.14
C ILE A 639 59.55 -42.89 -2.47
N GLY A 640 58.58 -42.50 -1.64
CA GLY A 640 58.60 -41.26 -0.85
C GLY A 640 59.79 -41.21 0.10
N GLN A 641 59.98 -42.24 0.93
CA GLN A 641 61.11 -42.30 1.86
C GLN A 641 62.46 -42.29 1.13
N ALA A 642 62.58 -43.01 0.01
CA ALA A 642 63.81 -43.00 -0.80
C ALA A 642 64.11 -41.61 -1.41
N TYR A 643 63.06 -40.85 -1.77
CA TYR A 643 63.19 -39.47 -2.23
C TYR A 643 63.61 -38.52 -1.10
N ASP A 644 63.02 -38.64 0.10
CA ASP A 644 63.36 -37.81 1.26
C ASP A 644 64.78 -38.09 1.79
N ASP A 645 65.22 -39.36 1.76
CA ASP A 645 66.60 -39.75 2.08
C ASP A 645 67.59 -39.14 1.08
N MET A 646 67.29 -39.22 -0.23
CA MET A 646 68.07 -38.59 -1.30
C MET A 646 68.10 -37.05 -1.16
N GLN A 647 66.97 -36.42 -0.84
CA GLN A 647 66.89 -34.98 -0.60
C GLN A 647 67.74 -34.58 0.62
N THR A 648 67.71 -35.37 1.69
CA THR A 648 68.55 -35.20 2.88
C THR A 648 70.04 -35.37 2.57
N GLN A 649 70.41 -36.32 1.70
CA GLN A 649 71.79 -36.47 1.22
C GLN A 649 72.23 -35.27 0.38
N ASN A 650 71.38 -34.79 -0.53
CA ASN A 650 71.67 -33.59 -1.34
C ASN A 650 71.84 -32.33 -0.47
N GLN A 651 71.03 -32.16 0.58
CA GLN A 651 71.20 -31.06 1.55
C GLN A 651 72.55 -31.14 2.28
N LYS A 652 72.97 -32.33 2.72
CA LYS A 652 74.30 -32.53 3.35
C LYS A 652 75.44 -32.23 2.38
N LEU A 653 75.36 -32.68 1.14
CA LEU A 653 76.37 -32.38 0.11
C LEU A 653 76.44 -30.88 -0.23
N LEU A 654 75.31 -30.18 -0.27
CA LEU A 654 75.26 -28.72 -0.42
C LEU A 654 75.92 -28.01 0.78
N GLN A 655 75.71 -28.49 2.00
CA GLN A 655 76.39 -27.97 3.19
C GLN A 655 77.90 -28.25 3.15
N GLU A 656 78.35 -29.46 2.79
CA GLU A 656 79.77 -29.80 2.62
C GLU A 656 80.46 -29.01 1.48
N ILE A 657 79.72 -28.58 0.46
CA ILE A 657 80.21 -27.64 -0.55
C ILE A 657 80.35 -26.24 0.09
N SER A 658 79.29 -25.74 0.75
CA SER A 658 79.31 -24.43 1.40
C SER A 658 80.42 -24.30 2.45
N GLU A 659 80.66 -25.33 3.27
CA GLU A 659 81.71 -25.34 4.30
C GLU A 659 83.13 -25.38 3.69
N ARG A 660 83.31 -26.07 2.56
CA ARG A 660 84.56 -26.04 1.79
C ARG A 660 84.79 -24.69 1.11
N ASP A 661 83.75 -24.06 0.57
CA ASP A 661 83.87 -22.73 -0.03
C ASP A 661 84.15 -21.67 1.04
N ASP A 662 83.53 -21.79 2.23
CA ASP A 662 83.85 -20.98 3.41
C ASP A 662 85.32 -21.17 3.87
N TYR A 663 85.83 -22.39 3.82
CA TYR A 663 87.24 -22.68 4.11
C TYR A 663 88.18 -22.10 3.04
N ASN A 664 87.86 -22.28 1.76
CA ASN A 664 88.59 -21.72 0.62
C ASN A 664 88.65 -20.19 0.70
N MET A 665 87.54 -19.54 1.09
CA MET A 665 87.48 -18.10 1.35
C MET A 665 88.35 -17.68 2.53
N LYS A 666 88.41 -18.46 3.61
CA LYS A 666 89.27 -18.20 4.79
C LYS A 666 90.76 -18.43 4.52
N VAL A 667 91.11 -19.31 3.59
CA VAL A 667 92.48 -19.50 3.10
C VAL A 667 92.88 -18.39 2.13
N SER A 668 92.00 -18.04 1.19
CA SER A 668 92.28 -17.02 0.15
C SER A 668 92.39 -15.59 0.70
N ASN A 669 91.84 -15.33 1.89
CA ASN A 669 91.91 -14.02 2.55
C ASN A 669 93.02 -13.90 3.63
N LYS A 670 94.07 -14.72 3.56
CA LYS A 670 95.31 -14.51 4.35
C LYS A 670 96.45 -13.97 3.48
N PRO A 671 97.09 -12.84 3.85
CA PRO A 671 98.23 -12.30 3.11
C PRO A 671 99.49 -13.16 3.30
N GLY A 672 100.39 -13.08 2.33
CA GLY A 672 101.72 -13.68 2.44
C GLY A 672 102.57 -13.00 3.52
N PHE A 673 103.05 -13.82 4.45
CA PHE A 673 104.30 -13.66 5.18
C PHE A 673 104.91 -15.07 5.29
N ASN A 674 106.17 -15.31 4.95
CA ASN A 674 107.16 -14.35 4.42
C ASN A 674 106.88 -13.90 2.99
#